data_AF-A0AAU4GWH4-F1
#
_entry.id   AF-A0AAU4GWH4-F1
#
_cell.length_a   1.000
_cell.length_b   1.000
_cell.length_c   1.000
_cell.angle_alpha   90.00
_cell.angle_beta   90.00
_cell.angle_gamma   90.00
#
_symmetry.space_group_name_H-M   'P 1'
#
loop_
_entity.id
_entity.type
_entity.pdbx_description
1 polymer ?
#
loop_
_entity_poly.entity_id
_entity_poly.type
_entity_poly.pdbx_seq_one_letter_code
_entity_poly.pdbx_strand_id
1 'polypeptide(L)'
;MGKEASSVGVVFIHGFISSPAVWGDFEKLITADPDLSFVTPMMFRYSTPKLRFNLLRRIPDLNDIADSLRGYLEVDAGAYERLVLVSHSQGGLVVQRHLARMLARGKGRDLARIRGIVFFGCPNDGSEVLLSLRRAWLPNHPQDKALRPLNSEVKDAQGIVINQVVHAGAVAEHTCPIPVTVFAGESDNIVTRASAQSVFPDAMVLPGDHFTIVRPDSVTHRSYTALRQRLLALREEAGRARPRQSSPSAELAEARETRAGFEVGVGEPGCRRAFQDLFAAVDGPSLLGVPSGEVQREGSVLVQFFERTGDPDFMVICARPGDPPIAMPGSVWHALRTACGGSAADGVALVGLPSFGSSATATQRVVDERARVIALDGGSWGTGRIRRAPEEDMWCWEPTPTMSFEQTHGADYWTAGEDKPALRLRVVATFPWAEANGPEITRDRHAELAIALPNSSLTGVVPRLLERRSTAIPATTWARGRQGNDLRRARYIYSVTDSDGRPALATEVMLSAQHNTLVTCAEMRIESQAAWRAVISFSTDDHPAIRLSLDEVEEFLYAAWCLATEQLPRAAHREPFTLPWAGAPTVELRLSAEHHHDADAPYPFLKDLIDLGPLGTTDRGDLARMSVTVTAPPHMSAPDRKHLLSSALEHMYQGFGYIDGSPATAQQPGTEISRAARKTHRSSSA
;
A
#
# COMPACT_ATOMS: atom_id res chain seq x y z
N MET A 1 7.76 -40.75 -40.10
CA MET A 1 8.64 -39.77 -39.42
C MET A 1 8.04 -39.52 -38.05
N GLY A 2 8.75 -39.93 -37.00
CA GLY A 2 8.23 -40.00 -35.64
C GLY A 2 8.01 -38.62 -35.02
N LYS A 3 6.94 -38.52 -34.21
CA LYS A 3 6.70 -37.41 -33.28
C LYS A 3 7.93 -37.24 -32.39
N GLU A 4 8.74 -36.21 -32.60
CA GLU A 4 9.67 -35.77 -31.56
C GLU A 4 8.85 -35.25 -30.38
N ALA A 5 9.08 -35.86 -29.23
CA ALA A 5 8.35 -35.61 -28.01
C ALA A 5 8.82 -34.28 -27.38
N SER A 6 7.86 -33.41 -27.07
CA SER A 6 7.97 -32.26 -26.15
C SER A 6 8.89 -31.10 -26.56
N SER A 7 8.62 -30.46 -27.71
CA SER A 7 9.15 -29.13 -28.03
C SER A 7 8.47 -28.03 -27.20
N VAL A 8 9.23 -27.09 -26.67
CA VAL A 8 8.76 -25.91 -25.92
C VAL A 8 8.72 -24.71 -26.87
N GLY A 9 7.57 -24.05 -26.98
CA GLY A 9 7.45 -22.80 -27.73
C GLY A 9 7.83 -21.59 -26.86
N VAL A 10 8.76 -20.76 -27.30
CA VAL A 10 9.13 -19.51 -26.61
C VAL A 10 8.61 -18.34 -27.39
N VAL A 11 7.54 -17.71 -26.89
CA VAL A 11 6.88 -16.60 -27.57
C VAL A 11 7.50 -15.29 -27.09
N PHE A 12 8.09 -14.54 -28.03
CA PHE A 12 8.69 -13.25 -27.80
C PHE A 12 7.72 -12.11 -28.15
N ILE A 13 7.48 -11.22 -27.18
CA ILE A 13 6.54 -10.10 -27.27
C ILE A 13 7.33 -8.79 -27.18
N HIS A 14 7.37 -8.03 -28.28
CA HIS A 14 8.11 -6.76 -28.36
C HIS A 14 7.38 -5.59 -27.64
N GLY A 15 8.04 -4.45 -27.48
CA GLY A 15 7.52 -3.25 -26.80
C GLY A 15 6.94 -2.17 -27.73
N PHE A 16 6.70 -0.98 -27.16
CA PHE A 16 6.18 0.21 -27.87
C PHE A 16 7.16 0.69 -28.96
N ILE A 17 6.63 1.14 -30.10
CA ILE A 17 7.43 1.70 -31.23
C ILE A 17 8.53 0.73 -31.73
N SER A 18 8.36 -0.56 -31.51
CA SER A 18 9.32 -1.60 -31.87
C SER A 18 8.70 -2.65 -32.80
N SER A 19 9.50 -3.65 -33.17
CA SER A 19 9.06 -4.78 -33.98
C SER A 19 9.71 -6.05 -33.46
N PRO A 20 9.26 -7.24 -33.90
CA PRO A 20 9.90 -8.50 -33.54
C PRO A 20 11.41 -8.57 -33.75
N ALA A 21 11.97 -7.74 -34.65
CA ALA A 21 13.41 -7.69 -34.93
C ALA A 21 14.28 -7.40 -33.70
N VAL A 22 13.74 -6.82 -32.61
CA VAL A 22 14.49 -6.60 -31.36
C VAL A 22 14.98 -7.89 -30.72
N TRP A 23 14.34 -9.03 -31.03
CA TRP A 23 14.67 -10.34 -30.48
C TRP A 23 15.63 -11.15 -31.36
N GLY A 24 16.10 -10.59 -32.49
CA GLY A 24 16.89 -11.33 -33.47
C GLY A 24 18.19 -11.92 -32.90
N ASP A 25 18.81 -11.28 -31.91
CA ASP A 25 20.03 -11.80 -31.30
C ASP A 25 19.74 -12.98 -30.36
N PHE A 26 18.65 -12.92 -29.58
CA PHE A 26 18.17 -14.07 -28.81
C PHE A 26 17.77 -15.24 -29.72
N GLU A 27 17.07 -14.98 -30.81
CA GLU A 27 16.66 -16.01 -31.78
C GLU A 27 17.86 -16.74 -32.36
N LYS A 28 18.87 -15.99 -32.82
CA LYS A 28 20.12 -16.57 -33.36
C LYS A 28 20.84 -17.42 -32.32
N LEU A 29 20.99 -16.90 -31.10
CA LEU A 29 21.70 -17.63 -30.04
C LEU A 29 20.95 -18.90 -29.61
N ILE A 30 19.62 -18.83 -29.43
CA ILE A 30 18.79 -20.00 -29.09
C ILE A 30 18.85 -21.05 -30.20
N THR A 31 18.72 -20.63 -31.46
CA THR A 31 18.73 -21.55 -32.61
C THR A 31 20.09 -22.22 -32.80
N ALA A 32 21.18 -21.52 -32.44
CA ALA A 32 22.54 -22.03 -32.54
C ALA A 32 22.99 -22.87 -31.32
N ASP A 33 22.23 -22.88 -30.22
CA ASP A 33 22.59 -23.55 -28.97
C ASP A 33 22.10 -25.01 -28.94
N PRO A 34 23.00 -26.01 -29.01
CA PRO A 34 22.61 -27.42 -29.06
C PRO A 34 21.80 -27.87 -27.85
N ASP A 35 22.05 -27.27 -26.67
CA ASP A 35 21.34 -27.63 -25.44
C ASP A 35 19.88 -27.14 -25.44
N LEU A 36 19.54 -26.17 -26.30
CA LEU A 36 18.20 -25.63 -26.50
C LEU A 36 17.51 -26.17 -27.76
N SER A 37 17.99 -27.27 -28.33
CA SER A 37 17.38 -27.92 -29.52
C SER A 37 15.90 -28.29 -29.35
N PHE A 38 15.40 -28.41 -28.12
CA PHE A 38 14.00 -28.66 -27.80
C PHE A 38 13.13 -27.39 -27.75
N VAL A 39 13.73 -26.21 -27.93
CA VAL A 39 13.08 -24.90 -27.86
C VAL A 39 12.85 -24.34 -29.26
N THR A 40 11.65 -23.84 -29.52
CA THR A 40 11.36 -23.11 -30.77
C THR A 40 11.03 -21.65 -30.46
N PRO A 41 11.85 -20.68 -30.89
CA PRO A 41 11.55 -19.27 -30.74
C PRO A 41 10.41 -18.86 -31.70
N MET A 42 9.46 -18.09 -31.18
CA MET A 42 8.25 -17.65 -31.89
C MET A 42 8.07 -16.15 -31.69
N MET A 43 7.89 -15.42 -32.78
CA MET A 43 7.87 -13.96 -32.75
C MET A 43 6.44 -13.43 -32.85
N PHE A 44 5.89 -12.91 -31.75
CA PHE A 44 4.57 -12.28 -31.76
C PHE A 44 4.66 -10.86 -32.30
N ARG A 45 3.85 -10.56 -33.32
CA ARG A 45 3.81 -9.27 -34.01
C ARG A 45 2.51 -8.54 -33.71
N TYR A 46 2.62 -7.29 -33.27
CA TYR A 46 1.48 -6.38 -33.17
C TYR A 46 1.85 -4.96 -33.59
N SER A 47 0.86 -4.16 -33.96
CA SER A 47 1.09 -2.82 -34.54
C SER A 47 1.34 -1.78 -33.45
N THR A 48 2.50 -1.12 -33.49
CA THR A 48 2.86 0.03 -32.63
C THR A 48 3.42 1.20 -33.46
N PRO A 49 2.61 1.83 -34.32
CA PRO A 49 3.12 2.78 -35.32
C PRO A 49 3.69 4.07 -34.70
N LYS A 50 4.81 4.55 -35.26
CA LYS A 50 5.50 5.80 -34.86
C LYS A 50 4.71 7.08 -35.16
N LEU A 51 3.88 7.08 -36.21
CA LEU A 51 3.04 8.22 -36.63
C LEU A 51 1.73 7.73 -37.28
N ARG A 52 0.67 8.53 -37.15
CA ARG A 52 -0.63 8.33 -37.81
C ARG A 52 -0.63 8.96 -39.20
N PHE A 53 -0.44 8.16 -40.25
CA PHE A 53 -0.52 8.65 -41.64
C PHE A 53 -1.90 8.42 -42.31
N ASN A 54 -2.81 7.65 -41.69
CA ASN A 54 -4.11 7.34 -42.28
C ASN A 54 -5.23 7.43 -41.23
N LEU A 55 -6.07 8.48 -41.33
CA LEU A 55 -7.18 8.79 -40.41
C LEU A 55 -8.29 7.73 -40.41
N LEU A 56 -8.34 6.84 -41.41
CA LEU A 56 -9.33 5.76 -41.52
C LEU A 56 -8.95 4.48 -40.73
N ARG A 57 -7.75 4.40 -40.14
CA ARG A 57 -7.29 3.22 -39.40
C ARG A 57 -7.22 3.50 -37.90
N ARG A 58 -7.97 2.73 -37.10
CA ARG A 58 -7.88 2.72 -35.63
C ARG A 58 -6.55 2.08 -35.19
N ILE A 59 -5.86 2.70 -34.24
CA ILE A 59 -4.71 2.07 -33.56
C ILE A 59 -5.28 1.07 -32.53
N PRO A 60 -4.85 -0.21 -32.56
CA PRO A 60 -5.25 -1.19 -31.54
C PRO A 60 -4.90 -0.70 -30.14
N ASP A 61 -5.84 -0.79 -29.21
CA ASP A 61 -5.56 -0.56 -27.79
C ASP A 61 -4.98 -1.82 -27.11
N LEU A 62 -4.69 -1.73 -25.81
CA LEU A 62 -4.06 -2.85 -25.09
C LEU A 62 -4.96 -4.09 -25.03
N ASN A 63 -6.29 -3.93 -25.03
CA ASN A 63 -7.24 -5.05 -25.09
C ASN A 63 -7.19 -5.73 -26.45
N ASP A 64 -7.20 -4.94 -27.53
CA ASP A 64 -7.08 -5.44 -28.90
C ASP A 64 -5.78 -6.27 -29.07
N ILE A 65 -4.66 -5.77 -28.52
CA ILE A 65 -3.37 -6.46 -28.59
C ILE A 65 -3.36 -7.74 -27.72
N ALA A 66 -3.95 -7.71 -26.53
CA ALA A 66 -4.05 -8.88 -25.65
C ALA A 66 -4.93 -10.00 -26.24
N ASP A 67 -6.03 -9.63 -26.92
CA ASP A 67 -6.87 -10.58 -27.66
C ASP A 67 -6.16 -11.09 -28.93
N SER A 68 -5.33 -10.26 -29.59
CA SER A 68 -4.45 -10.71 -30.68
C SER A 68 -3.38 -11.69 -30.19
N LEU A 69 -2.81 -11.47 -29.00
CA LEU A 69 -1.86 -12.41 -28.38
C LEU A 69 -2.56 -13.74 -28.10
N ARG A 70 -3.79 -13.71 -27.57
CA ARG A 70 -4.60 -14.92 -27.38
C ARG A 70 -4.75 -15.70 -28.70
N GLY A 71 -5.13 -15.01 -29.78
CA GLY A 71 -5.28 -15.63 -31.10
C GLY A 71 -3.97 -16.27 -31.58
N TYR A 72 -2.84 -15.58 -31.42
CA TYR A 72 -1.52 -16.11 -31.77
C TYR A 72 -1.16 -17.36 -30.95
N LEU A 73 -1.43 -17.34 -29.64
CA LEU A 73 -1.20 -18.51 -28.79
C LEU A 73 -2.08 -19.68 -29.24
N GLU A 74 -3.37 -19.46 -29.48
CA GLU A 74 -4.31 -20.52 -29.87
C GLU A 74 -4.02 -21.10 -31.26
N VAL A 75 -3.67 -20.25 -32.24
CA VAL A 75 -3.55 -20.64 -33.66
C VAL A 75 -2.10 -20.97 -34.03
N ASP A 76 -1.17 -20.06 -33.82
CA ASP A 76 0.22 -20.20 -34.27
C ASP A 76 1.04 -21.05 -33.29
N ALA A 77 0.86 -20.82 -31.98
CA ALA A 77 1.52 -21.60 -30.93
C ALA A 77 0.71 -22.81 -30.45
N GLY A 78 -0.39 -23.15 -31.13
CA GLY A 78 -1.31 -24.23 -30.74
C GLY A 78 -0.68 -25.62 -30.72
N ALA A 79 0.38 -25.83 -31.52
CA ALA A 79 1.12 -27.10 -31.59
C ALA A 79 2.01 -27.39 -30.36
N TYR A 80 2.26 -26.39 -29.50
CA TYR A 80 3.16 -26.52 -28.36
C TYR A 80 2.36 -26.70 -27.05
N GLU A 81 2.55 -27.83 -26.39
CA GLU A 81 1.93 -28.15 -25.08
C GLU A 81 2.55 -27.36 -23.93
N ARG A 82 3.73 -26.76 -24.15
CA ARG A 82 4.46 -25.97 -23.15
C ARG A 82 4.97 -24.71 -23.80
N LEU A 83 4.66 -23.58 -23.16
CA LEU A 83 5.02 -22.25 -23.61
C LEU A 83 5.79 -21.47 -22.56
N VAL A 84 6.71 -20.64 -23.02
CA VAL A 84 7.32 -19.57 -22.22
C VAL A 84 7.03 -18.25 -22.91
N LEU A 85 6.54 -17.28 -22.15
CA LEU A 85 6.32 -15.92 -22.68
C LEU A 85 7.49 -15.04 -22.27
N VAL A 86 8.21 -14.50 -23.25
CA VAL A 86 9.31 -13.56 -23.04
C VAL A 86 8.88 -12.21 -23.57
N SER A 87 8.92 -11.17 -22.76
CA SER A 87 8.45 -9.85 -23.19
C SER A 87 9.40 -8.73 -22.81
N HIS A 88 9.29 -7.63 -23.55
CA HIS A 88 10.10 -6.43 -23.36
C HIS A 88 9.23 -5.18 -23.27
N SER A 89 9.56 -4.28 -22.35
CA SER A 89 8.91 -2.96 -22.23
C SER A 89 7.38 -3.11 -22.19
N GLN A 90 6.62 -2.39 -23.03
CA GLN A 90 5.16 -2.49 -23.12
C GLN A 90 4.64 -3.93 -23.36
N GLY A 91 5.45 -4.83 -23.92
CA GLY A 91 5.09 -6.22 -24.11
C GLY A 91 4.69 -6.94 -22.81
N GLY A 92 5.28 -6.56 -21.67
CA GLY A 92 4.90 -7.09 -20.36
C GLY A 92 3.45 -6.74 -19.99
N LEU A 93 3.01 -5.53 -20.32
CA LEU A 93 1.62 -5.10 -20.09
C LEU A 93 0.62 -5.89 -20.96
N VAL A 94 1.03 -6.24 -22.19
CA VAL A 94 0.23 -7.08 -23.09
C VAL A 94 0.04 -8.47 -22.48
N VAL A 95 1.13 -9.07 -21.99
CA VAL A 95 1.11 -10.39 -21.32
C VAL A 95 0.21 -10.34 -20.08
N GLN A 96 0.40 -9.36 -19.21
CA GLN A 96 -0.41 -9.22 -18.00
C GLN A 96 -1.90 -9.05 -18.32
N ARG A 97 -2.22 -8.21 -19.32
CA ARG A 97 -3.60 -8.00 -19.75
C ARG A 97 -4.23 -9.26 -20.35
N HIS A 98 -3.47 -10.04 -21.12
CA HIS A 98 -3.92 -11.32 -21.65
C HIS A 98 -4.30 -12.29 -20.52
N LEU A 99 -3.41 -12.49 -19.54
CA LEU A 99 -3.63 -13.38 -18.40
C LEU A 99 -4.88 -12.95 -17.60
N ALA A 100 -4.95 -11.66 -17.25
CA ALA A 100 -6.06 -11.13 -16.48
C ALA A 100 -7.42 -11.36 -17.17
N ARG A 101 -7.49 -11.16 -18.48
CA ARG A 101 -8.71 -11.40 -19.26
C ARG A 101 -9.08 -12.88 -19.34
N MET A 102 -8.11 -13.78 -19.42
CA MET A 102 -8.34 -15.22 -19.43
C MET A 102 -8.90 -15.68 -18.08
N LEU A 103 -8.31 -15.22 -16.98
CA LEU A 103 -8.75 -15.57 -15.63
C LEU A 103 -10.11 -14.97 -15.29
N ALA A 104 -10.36 -13.71 -15.66
CA ALA A 104 -11.68 -13.09 -15.51
C ALA A 104 -12.80 -13.84 -16.27
N ARG A 105 -12.45 -14.60 -17.31
CA ARG A 105 -13.38 -15.42 -18.11
C ARG A 105 -13.47 -16.88 -17.64
N GLY A 106 -12.84 -17.25 -16.53
CA GLY A 106 -12.84 -18.63 -16.05
C GLY A 106 -11.94 -19.58 -16.84
N LYS A 107 -10.99 -19.04 -17.62
CA LYS A 107 -10.10 -19.80 -18.51
C LYS A 107 -8.71 -20.07 -17.92
N GLY A 108 -8.57 -20.12 -16.61
CA GLY A 108 -7.29 -20.39 -15.94
C GLY A 108 -6.66 -21.74 -16.34
N ARG A 109 -7.48 -22.77 -16.61
CA ARG A 109 -7.00 -24.07 -17.11
C ARG A 109 -6.31 -23.97 -18.48
N ASP A 110 -6.76 -23.08 -19.35
CA ASP A 110 -6.15 -22.86 -20.68
C ASP A 110 -4.74 -22.25 -20.55
N LEU A 111 -4.47 -21.55 -19.44
CA LEU A 111 -3.18 -20.92 -19.15
C LEU A 111 -2.13 -21.92 -18.62
N ALA A 112 -2.52 -23.12 -18.18
CA ALA A 112 -1.62 -24.09 -17.54
C ALA A 112 -0.48 -24.59 -18.45
N ARG A 113 -0.65 -24.43 -19.77
CA ARG A 113 0.39 -24.72 -20.77
C ARG A 113 1.51 -23.67 -20.77
N ILE A 114 1.29 -22.47 -20.22
CA ILE A 114 2.32 -21.46 -20.03
C ILE A 114 3.11 -21.85 -18.77
N ARG A 115 4.36 -22.28 -18.96
CA ARG A 115 5.24 -22.80 -17.91
C ARG A 115 6.14 -21.75 -17.28
N GLY A 116 6.21 -20.56 -17.88
CA GLY A 116 6.98 -19.47 -17.33
C GLY A 116 6.79 -18.18 -18.11
N ILE A 117 7.02 -17.06 -17.42
CA ILE A 117 6.98 -15.72 -17.99
C ILE A 117 8.28 -15.01 -17.62
N VAL A 118 8.89 -14.35 -18.60
CA VAL A 118 10.12 -13.58 -18.44
C VAL A 118 9.89 -12.16 -18.91
N PHE A 119 10.14 -11.20 -18.02
CA PHE A 119 10.03 -9.77 -18.29
C PHE A 119 11.41 -9.13 -18.38
N PHE A 120 11.72 -8.50 -19.51
CA PHE A 120 12.93 -7.69 -19.70
C PHE A 120 12.55 -6.21 -19.73
N GLY A 121 12.92 -5.44 -18.70
CA GLY A 121 12.65 -4.01 -18.62
C GLY A 121 11.17 -3.68 -18.86
N CYS A 122 10.24 -4.48 -18.31
CA CYS A 122 8.80 -4.24 -18.47
C CYS A 122 8.30 -3.32 -17.34
N PRO A 123 7.53 -2.24 -17.61
CA PRO A 123 7.04 -1.34 -16.58
C PRO A 123 5.86 -1.97 -15.84
N ASN A 124 6.17 -2.85 -14.90
CA ASN A 124 5.16 -3.61 -14.19
C ASN A 124 4.30 -2.72 -13.28
N ASP A 125 4.85 -1.64 -12.73
CA ASP A 125 4.14 -0.68 -11.87
C ASP A 125 3.10 0.22 -12.59
N GLY A 126 3.01 0.11 -13.92
CA GLY A 126 2.07 0.89 -14.72
C GLY A 126 2.52 2.32 -15.04
N SER A 127 1.54 3.23 -15.13
CA SER A 127 1.42 4.32 -16.11
C SER A 127 2.40 5.50 -16.06
N GLU A 128 3.22 5.68 -15.02
CA GLU A 128 4.19 6.78 -14.98
C GLU A 128 5.32 6.59 -16.00
N VAL A 129 5.63 5.34 -16.31
CA VAL A 129 6.68 5.00 -17.26
C VAL A 129 6.20 5.05 -18.71
N LEU A 130 4.92 4.77 -19.02
CA LEU A 130 4.41 4.98 -20.39
C LEU A 130 4.43 6.48 -20.76
N LEU A 131 4.18 7.36 -19.79
CA LEU A 131 4.33 8.81 -19.92
C LEU A 131 5.80 9.24 -20.04
N SER A 132 6.72 8.59 -19.30
CA SER A 132 8.16 8.86 -19.35
C SER A 132 8.83 8.32 -20.64
N LEU A 133 8.47 7.11 -21.07
CA LEU A 133 8.74 6.52 -22.39
C LEU A 133 8.23 7.42 -23.51
N ARG A 134 7.04 8.01 -23.37
CA ARG A 134 6.50 8.88 -24.41
C ARG A 134 7.15 10.27 -24.38
N ARG A 135 7.45 10.85 -23.21
CA ARG A 135 8.17 12.12 -23.06
C ARG A 135 9.60 12.07 -23.59
N ALA A 136 10.30 10.94 -23.37
CA ALA A 136 11.65 10.75 -23.88
C ALA A 136 11.71 10.57 -25.41
N TRP A 137 10.60 10.22 -26.07
CA TRP A 137 10.58 9.85 -27.51
C TRP A 137 9.71 10.79 -28.38
N LEU A 138 8.77 11.53 -27.80
CA LEU A 138 7.84 12.44 -28.48
C LEU A 138 7.60 13.70 -27.62
N PRO A 139 8.56 14.64 -27.54
CA PRO A 139 8.30 15.94 -26.93
C PRO A 139 7.26 16.69 -27.78
N ASN A 140 6.10 17.03 -27.18
CA ASN A 140 5.00 17.84 -27.75
C ASN A 140 3.89 17.12 -28.54
N HIS A 141 3.14 16.18 -27.94
CA HIS A 141 1.89 15.66 -28.54
C HIS A 141 0.64 16.07 -27.72
N PRO A 142 -0.32 16.85 -28.29
CA PRO A 142 -1.45 17.47 -27.57
C PRO A 142 -2.63 16.53 -27.25
N GLN A 143 -2.38 15.23 -27.04
CA GLN A 143 -3.42 14.25 -26.66
C GLN A 143 -2.98 13.42 -25.45
N ASP A 144 -2.70 14.10 -24.35
CA ASP A 144 -2.46 13.49 -23.03
C ASP A 144 -3.79 13.23 -22.26
N LYS A 145 -4.88 13.90 -22.65
CA LYS A 145 -6.19 13.82 -21.96
C LYS A 145 -6.98 12.51 -22.20
N ALA A 146 -6.62 11.68 -23.19
CA ALA A 146 -7.39 10.50 -23.59
C ALA A 146 -6.93 9.16 -22.97
N LEU A 147 -5.90 9.15 -22.10
CA LEU A 147 -5.28 7.90 -21.63
C LEU A 147 -5.56 7.55 -20.15
N ARG A 148 -6.45 8.29 -19.47
CA ARG A 148 -6.93 7.94 -18.12
C ARG A 148 -7.55 6.53 -18.00
N PRO A 149 -8.25 5.96 -19.00
CA PRO A 149 -8.84 4.62 -18.90
C PRO A 149 -7.82 3.47 -18.90
N LEU A 150 -6.69 3.63 -19.60
CA LEU A 150 -5.64 2.60 -19.66
C LEU A 150 -4.91 2.40 -18.32
N ASN A 151 -4.98 3.38 -17.41
CA ASN A 151 -4.30 3.34 -16.13
C ASN A 151 -4.95 2.36 -15.13
N SER A 152 -6.28 2.37 -15.02
CA SER A 152 -7.00 1.41 -14.17
C SER A 152 -6.92 0.00 -14.75
N GLU A 153 -7.09 -0.16 -16.06
CA GLU A 153 -7.10 -1.49 -16.69
C GLU A 153 -5.75 -2.23 -16.60
N VAL A 154 -4.64 -1.49 -16.61
CA VAL A 154 -3.28 -2.05 -16.44
C VAL A 154 -3.06 -2.44 -14.97
N LYS A 155 -3.42 -1.57 -14.02
CA LYS A 155 -3.31 -1.89 -12.58
C LYS A 155 -4.23 -3.04 -12.16
N ASP A 156 -5.45 -3.10 -12.71
CA ASP A 156 -6.37 -4.22 -12.52
C ASP A 156 -5.78 -5.52 -13.05
N ALA A 157 -5.18 -5.47 -14.26
CA ALA A 157 -4.55 -6.64 -14.85
C ALA A 157 -3.34 -7.11 -14.02
N GLN A 158 -2.53 -6.18 -13.51
CA GLN A 158 -1.41 -6.49 -12.61
C GLN A 158 -1.90 -7.15 -11.32
N GLY A 159 -2.90 -6.57 -10.65
CA GLY A 159 -3.48 -7.13 -9.43
C GLY A 159 -4.02 -8.54 -9.63
N ILE A 160 -4.71 -8.77 -10.76
CA ILE A 160 -5.17 -10.12 -11.14
C ILE A 160 -3.99 -11.07 -11.35
N VAL A 161 -2.95 -10.67 -12.11
CA VAL A 161 -1.79 -11.53 -12.33
C VAL A 161 -1.08 -11.87 -11.03
N ILE A 162 -0.91 -10.92 -10.12
CA ILE A 162 -0.25 -11.17 -8.84
C ILE A 162 -1.07 -12.16 -8.00
N ASN A 163 -2.36 -11.90 -7.81
CA ASN A 163 -3.20 -12.73 -6.95
C ASN A 163 -3.52 -14.11 -7.55
N GLN A 164 -3.80 -14.15 -8.85
CA GLN A 164 -4.37 -15.32 -9.53
C GLN A 164 -3.35 -16.05 -10.42
N VAL A 165 -2.14 -15.53 -10.60
CA VAL A 165 -1.03 -16.23 -11.29
C VAL A 165 0.18 -16.43 -10.40
N VAL A 166 0.72 -15.37 -9.78
CA VAL A 166 1.94 -15.46 -8.98
C VAL A 166 1.68 -16.14 -7.64
N HIS A 167 0.58 -15.79 -6.96
CA HIS A 167 0.20 -16.35 -5.66
C HIS A 167 -0.82 -17.49 -5.75
N ALA A 168 -1.15 -17.95 -6.95
CA ALA A 168 -2.08 -19.07 -7.11
C ALA A 168 -1.45 -20.38 -6.60
N GLY A 169 -2.16 -21.09 -5.71
CA GLY A 169 -1.71 -22.40 -5.22
C GLY A 169 -2.03 -23.58 -6.15
N ALA A 170 -3.00 -23.42 -7.06
CA ALA A 170 -3.44 -24.48 -7.96
C ALA A 170 -4.07 -23.93 -9.25
N VAL A 171 -4.08 -24.77 -10.29
CA VAL A 171 -4.77 -24.49 -11.55
C VAL A 171 -6.28 -24.68 -11.36
N ALA A 172 -7.05 -23.63 -11.58
CA ALA A 172 -8.50 -23.61 -11.53
C ALA A 172 -9.08 -22.72 -12.65
N GLU A 173 -10.37 -22.40 -12.58
CA GLU A 173 -11.04 -21.54 -13.57
C GLU A 173 -10.54 -20.11 -13.49
N HIS A 174 -10.33 -19.59 -12.28
CA HIS A 174 -9.92 -18.20 -12.04
C HIS A 174 -8.50 -18.08 -11.48
N THR A 175 -7.73 -19.17 -11.43
CA THR A 175 -6.34 -19.16 -10.94
C THR A 175 -5.47 -20.08 -11.79
N CYS A 176 -4.21 -19.71 -12.01
CA CYS A 176 -3.24 -20.58 -12.67
C CYS A 176 -1.81 -20.22 -12.21
N PRO A 177 -1.15 -21.04 -11.38
CA PRO A 177 0.24 -20.80 -11.01
C PRO A 177 1.14 -20.78 -12.23
N ILE A 178 1.81 -19.66 -12.49
CA ILE A 178 2.83 -19.53 -13.53
C ILE A 178 4.02 -18.78 -12.95
N PRO A 179 5.23 -19.37 -12.96
CA PRO A 179 6.44 -18.67 -12.54
C PRO A 179 6.69 -17.42 -13.38
N VAL A 180 6.96 -16.28 -12.71
CA VAL A 180 7.30 -15.01 -13.36
C VAL A 180 8.69 -14.58 -12.92
N THR A 181 9.60 -14.32 -13.87
CA THR A 181 10.93 -13.77 -13.60
C THR A 181 11.05 -12.38 -14.21
N VAL A 182 11.58 -11.44 -13.44
CA VAL A 182 11.79 -10.06 -13.88
C VAL A 182 13.28 -9.75 -14.00
N PHE A 183 13.65 -9.11 -15.11
CA PHE A 183 14.98 -8.58 -15.37
C PHE A 183 14.92 -7.07 -15.61
N ALA A 184 15.68 -6.29 -14.83
CA ALA A 184 15.86 -4.85 -15.00
C ALA A 184 17.25 -4.55 -15.57
N GLY A 185 17.37 -3.50 -16.40
CA GLY A 185 18.67 -3.05 -16.92
C GLY A 185 19.41 -2.22 -15.87
N GLU A 186 20.70 -2.45 -15.71
CA GLU A 186 21.57 -1.72 -14.78
C GLU A 186 21.58 -0.21 -15.06
N SER A 187 21.50 0.18 -16.33
CA SER A 187 21.48 1.59 -16.77
C SER A 187 20.14 1.98 -17.41
N ASP A 188 19.05 1.27 -17.09
CA ASP A 188 17.72 1.57 -17.62
C ASP A 188 17.07 2.76 -16.88
N ASN A 189 17.11 3.94 -17.52
CA ASN A 189 16.45 5.16 -17.06
C ASN A 189 15.02 5.32 -17.61
N ILE A 190 14.58 4.40 -18.46
CA ILE A 190 13.26 4.44 -19.08
C ILE A 190 12.29 3.67 -18.19
N VAL A 191 12.62 2.41 -17.88
CA VAL A 191 11.94 1.59 -16.89
C VAL A 191 12.94 1.35 -15.75
N THR A 192 12.82 2.17 -14.71
CA THR A 192 13.69 2.03 -13.53
C THR A 192 13.54 0.64 -12.91
N ARG A 193 14.55 0.19 -12.17
CA ARG A 193 14.48 -1.09 -11.44
C ARG A 193 13.22 -1.21 -10.59
N ALA A 194 12.83 -0.13 -9.90
CA ALA A 194 11.61 -0.12 -9.08
C ALA A 194 10.35 -0.33 -9.92
N SER A 195 10.25 0.32 -11.09
CA SER A 195 9.13 0.11 -12.01
C SER A 195 9.12 -1.28 -12.64
N ALA A 196 10.30 -1.83 -12.96
CA ALA A 196 10.46 -3.17 -13.48
C ALA A 196 10.06 -4.23 -12.44
N GLN A 197 10.54 -4.11 -11.20
CA GLN A 197 10.23 -5.05 -10.13
C GLN A 197 8.77 -4.92 -9.68
N SER A 198 8.31 -3.70 -9.37
CA SER A 198 7.00 -3.42 -8.78
C SER A 198 6.71 -4.42 -7.64
N VAL A 199 5.62 -5.18 -7.76
CA VAL A 199 5.15 -6.18 -6.79
C VAL A 199 5.58 -7.62 -7.10
N PHE A 200 6.39 -7.85 -8.13
CA PHE A 200 6.88 -9.20 -8.44
C PHE A 200 8.02 -9.61 -7.48
N PRO A 201 7.97 -10.83 -6.90
CA PRO A 201 8.89 -11.24 -5.83
C PRO A 201 10.33 -11.44 -6.31
N ASP A 202 10.52 -11.88 -7.56
CA ASP A 202 11.82 -12.25 -8.12
C ASP A 202 12.26 -11.28 -9.24
N ALA A 203 13.11 -10.31 -8.89
CA ALA A 203 13.72 -9.37 -9.84
C ALA A 203 15.26 -9.39 -9.79
N MET A 204 15.89 -9.48 -10.96
CA MET A 204 17.34 -9.46 -11.12
C MET A 204 17.80 -8.30 -12.01
N VAL A 205 19.01 -7.79 -11.76
CA VAL A 205 19.62 -6.73 -12.57
C VAL A 205 20.61 -7.34 -13.56
N LEU A 206 20.46 -6.97 -14.83
CA LEU A 206 21.29 -7.39 -15.95
C LEU A 206 22.04 -6.19 -16.57
N PRO A 207 23.21 -6.41 -17.20
CA PRO A 207 23.93 -5.35 -17.88
C PRO A 207 23.10 -4.78 -19.04
N GLY A 208 23.26 -3.47 -19.27
CA GLY A 208 22.61 -2.75 -20.36
C GLY A 208 21.57 -1.73 -19.89
N ASP A 209 21.15 -0.91 -20.85
CA ASP A 209 20.03 0.01 -20.76
C ASP A 209 18.72 -0.66 -21.24
N HIS A 210 17.66 0.14 -21.36
CA HIS A 210 16.35 -0.32 -21.81
C HIS A 210 16.35 -1.09 -23.15
N PHE A 211 17.30 -0.78 -24.05
CA PHE A 211 17.32 -1.32 -25.42
C PHE A 211 18.33 -2.45 -25.58
N THR A 212 19.44 -2.36 -24.86
CA THR A 212 20.56 -3.29 -24.95
C THR A 212 20.36 -4.51 -24.06
N ILE A 213 19.54 -4.42 -23.00
CA ILE A 213 19.20 -5.57 -22.15
C ILE A 213 18.63 -6.77 -22.94
N VAL A 214 17.93 -6.50 -24.06
CA VAL A 214 17.36 -7.53 -24.95
C VAL A 214 18.23 -7.91 -26.16
N ARG A 215 19.46 -7.39 -26.25
CA ARG A 215 20.37 -7.60 -27.37
C ARG A 215 21.68 -8.25 -26.92
N PRO A 216 21.63 -9.53 -26.47
CA PRO A 216 22.84 -10.24 -26.10
C PRO A 216 23.77 -10.42 -27.30
N ASP A 217 25.06 -10.13 -27.13
CA ASP A 217 26.06 -10.21 -28.19
C ASP A 217 26.76 -11.58 -28.31
N SER A 218 26.57 -12.46 -27.31
CA SER A 218 27.33 -13.70 -27.16
C SER A 218 26.60 -14.72 -26.28
N VAL A 219 27.00 -15.99 -26.36
CA VAL A 219 26.50 -17.08 -25.51
C VAL A 219 26.86 -16.91 -24.02
N THR A 220 27.81 -16.02 -23.72
CA THR A 220 28.22 -15.65 -22.36
C THR A 220 27.54 -14.38 -21.85
N HIS A 221 26.82 -13.65 -22.72
CA HIS A 221 26.13 -12.42 -22.33
C HIS A 221 25.08 -12.72 -21.25
N ARG A 222 25.07 -11.94 -20.16
CA ARG A 222 24.24 -12.25 -18.97
C ARG A 222 22.74 -12.32 -19.28
N SER A 223 22.22 -11.50 -20.20
CA SER A 223 20.82 -11.61 -20.64
C SER A 223 20.50 -12.93 -21.33
N TYR A 224 21.45 -13.45 -22.12
CA TYR A 224 21.30 -14.74 -22.77
C TYR A 224 21.41 -15.89 -21.76
N THR A 225 22.43 -15.90 -20.92
CA THR A 225 22.64 -16.97 -19.94
C THR A 225 21.51 -17.04 -18.91
N ALA A 226 20.95 -15.88 -18.51
CA ALA A 226 19.81 -15.82 -17.61
C ALA A 226 18.54 -16.43 -18.24
N LEU A 227 18.22 -16.10 -19.50
CA LEU A 227 17.10 -16.74 -20.20
C LEU A 227 17.35 -18.23 -20.42
N ARG A 228 18.56 -18.60 -20.87
CA ARG A 228 18.98 -19.98 -21.13
C ARG A 228 18.79 -20.88 -19.91
N GLN A 229 19.19 -20.43 -18.72
CA GLN A 229 19.01 -21.19 -17.49
C GLN A 229 17.53 -21.48 -17.20
N ARG A 230 16.64 -20.52 -17.46
CA ARG A 230 15.19 -20.70 -17.28
C ARG A 230 14.61 -21.70 -18.29
N LEU A 231 15.05 -21.63 -19.54
CA LEU A 231 14.62 -22.58 -20.57
C LEU A 231 15.08 -24.00 -20.26
N LEU A 232 16.32 -24.17 -19.79
CA LEU A 232 16.86 -25.49 -19.43
C LEU A 232 16.15 -26.13 -18.22
N ALA A 233 15.72 -25.33 -17.24
CA ALA A 233 14.98 -25.84 -16.08
C ALA A 233 13.68 -26.58 -16.49
N LEU A 234 13.04 -26.16 -17.58
CA LEU A 234 11.82 -26.81 -18.10
C LEU A 234 12.07 -28.22 -18.66
N ARG A 235 13.30 -28.50 -19.10
CA ARG A 235 13.73 -29.83 -19.53
C ARG A 235 13.82 -30.78 -18.33
N GLU A 236 14.30 -30.29 -17.18
CA GLU A 236 14.38 -31.09 -15.95
C GLU A 236 13.00 -31.40 -15.35
N GLU A 237 12.07 -30.42 -15.38
CA GLU A 237 10.68 -30.65 -15.00
C GLU A 237 10.00 -31.73 -15.85
N ALA A 238 10.30 -31.77 -17.15
CA ALA A 238 9.81 -32.80 -18.07
C ALA A 238 10.25 -34.21 -17.65
N GLY A 239 11.47 -34.33 -17.11
CA GLY A 239 12.08 -35.59 -16.71
C GLY A 239 11.57 -36.14 -15.38
N ARG A 240 11.09 -35.29 -14.47
CA ARG A 240 10.61 -35.69 -13.12
C ARG A 240 9.16 -36.21 -13.10
N ALA A 241 8.36 -35.98 -14.14
CA ALA A 241 6.93 -36.29 -14.18
C ALA A 241 6.54 -37.79 -14.38
N ARG A 242 7.41 -38.75 -14.08
CA ARG A 242 7.08 -40.19 -14.00
C ARG A 242 7.97 -40.83 -12.91
N PRO A 243 7.48 -41.56 -11.87
CA PRO A 243 6.23 -42.35 -11.82
C PRO A 243 5.42 -42.36 -10.47
N ARG A 244 4.26 -43.04 -10.54
CA ARG A 244 3.44 -43.77 -9.52
C ARG A 244 2.57 -43.00 -8.51
N GLN A 245 1.27 -43.03 -8.82
CA GLN A 245 0.16 -42.84 -7.90
C GLN A 245 0.13 -43.97 -6.84
N SER A 246 0.12 -43.61 -5.56
CA SER A 246 -0.38 -44.42 -4.46
C SER A 246 -1.39 -43.59 -3.66
N SER A 247 -2.50 -44.23 -3.29
CA SER A 247 -3.70 -43.59 -2.77
C SER A 247 -3.56 -43.04 -1.34
N PRO A 248 -4.33 -42.00 -0.94
CA PRO A 248 -4.15 -41.22 0.30
C PRO A 248 -4.56 -41.94 1.60
N SER A 249 -4.93 -43.21 1.53
CA SER A 249 -5.61 -43.93 2.61
C SER A 249 -4.68 -44.82 3.44
N ALA A 250 -3.46 -45.09 2.95
CA ALA A 250 -2.48 -45.92 3.65
C ALA A 250 -1.49 -45.08 4.49
N GLU A 251 -1.15 -43.86 4.07
CA GLU A 251 -0.22 -42.98 4.80
C GLU A 251 -0.77 -42.50 6.16
N LEU A 252 -2.09 -42.36 6.29
CA LEU A 252 -2.72 -41.98 7.57
C LEU A 252 -2.71 -43.11 8.61
N ALA A 253 -2.53 -44.37 8.19
CA ALA A 253 -2.43 -45.52 9.09
C ALA A 253 -0.97 -45.79 9.50
N GLU A 254 0.00 -45.61 8.59
CA GLU A 254 1.44 -45.76 8.91
C GLU A 254 2.01 -44.57 9.70
N ALA A 255 1.50 -43.35 9.52
CA ALA A 255 1.97 -42.16 10.27
C ALA A 255 1.63 -42.18 11.77
N ARG A 256 0.74 -43.08 12.22
CA ARG A 256 0.42 -43.23 13.65
C ARG A 256 1.35 -44.17 14.41
N GLU A 257 2.12 -45.01 13.71
CA GLU A 257 2.95 -46.06 14.34
C GLU A 257 4.47 -45.81 14.30
N THR A 258 4.92 -44.60 13.94
CA THR A 258 6.34 -44.21 14.05
C THR A 258 6.53 -42.87 14.76
N ARG A 259 6.07 -42.74 16.02
CA ARG A 259 6.54 -41.66 16.91
C ARG A 259 7.95 -41.96 17.42
N ALA A 260 8.95 -41.78 16.56
CA ALA A 260 10.26 -41.35 17.05
C ALA A 260 10.07 -39.93 17.62
N GLY A 261 10.39 -39.71 18.89
CA GLY A 261 10.16 -38.43 19.55
C GLY A 261 10.95 -37.32 18.85
N PHE A 262 10.26 -36.29 18.36
CA PHE A 262 10.93 -35.11 17.82
C PHE A 262 11.79 -34.46 18.91
N GLU A 263 12.92 -33.88 18.52
CA GLU A 263 13.79 -33.17 19.45
C GLU A 263 13.60 -31.66 19.34
N VAL A 264 13.64 -30.98 20.48
CA VAL A 264 13.53 -29.52 20.52
C VAL A 264 14.71 -28.87 19.81
N GLY A 265 14.40 -27.98 18.87
CA GLY A 265 15.40 -27.21 18.14
C GLY A 265 16.06 -27.94 16.95
N VAL A 266 15.64 -29.16 16.62
CA VAL A 266 16.16 -29.94 15.47
C VAL A 266 15.30 -29.69 14.23
N GLY A 267 15.95 -29.51 13.07
CA GLY A 267 15.30 -29.22 11.77
C GLY A 267 16.08 -28.16 11.00
N GLU A 268 15.96 -26.90 11.40
CA GLU A 268 16.67 -25.76 10.81
C GLU A 268 18.05 -25.50 11.46
N PRO A 269 19.10 -25.14 10.67
CA PRO A 269 20.40 -24.80 11.21
C PRO A 269 20.40 -23.53 12.08
N GLY A 270 21.20 -23.53 13.15
CA GLY A 270 21.49 -22.32 13.94
C GLY A 270 20.50 -21.96 15.04
N CYS A 271 19.38 -22.68 15.19
CA CYS A 271 18.38 -22.39 16.24
C CYS A 271 18.36 -23.38 17.41
N ARG A 272 19.00 -24.56 17.27
CA ARG A 272 18.88 -25.67 18.23
C ARG A 272 19.11 -25.26 19.68
N ARG A 273 20.25 -24.65 19.96
CA ARG A 273 20.63 -24.23 21.32
C ARG A 273 19.63 -23.24 21.90
N ALA A 274 19.24 -22.22 21.13
CA ALA A 274 18.33 -21.18 21.61
C ALA A 274 16.93 -21.74 21.95
N PHE A 275 16.40 -22.64 21.11
CA PHE A 275 15.11 -23.29 21.35
C PHE A 275 15.16 -24.20 22.58
N GLN A 276 16.24 -24.96 22.75
CA GLN A 276 16.46 -25.81 23.92
C GLN A 276 16.62 -24.98 25.22
N ASP A 277 17.36 -23.87 25.17
CA ASP A 277 17.56 -22.97 26.31
C ASP A 277 16.22 -22.37 26.78
N LEU A 278 15.35 -21.94 25.84
CA LEU A 278 14.01 -21.47 26.19
C LEU A 278 13.15 -22.60 26.77
N PHE A 279 13.10 -23.75 26.11
CA PHE A 279 12.32 -24.91 26.56
C PHE A 279 12.72 -25.35 27.98
N ALA A 280 14.01 -25.37 28.30
CA ALA A 280 14.49 -25.68 29.65
C ALA A 280 14.14 -24.59 30.66
N ALA A 281 14.27 -23.31 30.28
CA ALA A 281 14.03 -22.19 31.19
C ALA A 281 12.56 -22.08 31.66
N VAL A 282 11.61 -22.52 30.85
CA VAL A 282 10.16 -22.36 31.12
C VAL A 282 9.49 -23.62 31.67
N ASP A 283 10.28 -24.62 32.09
CA ASP A 283 9.76 -25.97 32.40
C ASP A 283 8.94 -26.54 31.23
N GLY A 284 9.56 -26.58 30.05
CA GLY A 284 8.96 -26.95 28.77
C GLY A 284 8.07 -28.20 28.78
N PRO A 285 8.44 -29.31 29.47
CA PRO A 285 7.57 -30.48 29.55
C PRO A 285 6.20 -30.19 30.19
N SER A 286 6.17 -29.32 31.20
CA SER A 286 4.93 -28.93 31.90
C SER A 286 4.18 -27.83 31.15
N LEU A 287 4.89 -26.82 30.63
CA LEU A 287 4.27 -25.63 30.04
C LEU A 287 3.94 -25.79 28.55
N LEU A 288 4.87 -26.35 27.78
CA LEU A 288 4.79 -26.44 26.32
C LEU A 288 4.31 -27.81 25.85
N GLY A 289 4.63 -28.87 26.61
CA GLY A 289 4.31 -30.24 26.27
C GLY A 289 5.38 -30.90 25.40
N VAL A 290 4.96 -31.84 24.54
CA VAL A 290 5.88 -32.63 23.71
C VAL A 290 5.99 -32.04 22.30
N PRO A 291 7.18 -31.96 21.70
CA PRO A 291 7.34 -31.48 20.32
C PRO A 291 6.59 -32.40 19.35
N SER A 292 5.78 -31.80 18.46
CA SER A 292 4.97 -32.53 17.46
C SER A 292 5.58 -32.53 16.06
N GLY A 293 6.70 -31.84 15.87
CA GLY A 293 7.46 -31.81 14.63
C GLY A 293 8.87 -31.22 14.80
N GLU A 294 9.64 -31.25 13.71
CA GLU A 294 10.92 -30.55 13.60
C GLU A 294 10.71 -29.02 13.50
N VAL A 295 11.77 -28.25 13.78
CA VAL A 295 11.80 -26.82 13.50
C VAL A 295 11.72 -26.63 11.99
N GLN A 296 10.73 -25.87 11.54
CA GLN A 296 10.55 -25.52 10.14
C GLN A 296 10.63 -24.01 9.94
N ARG A 297 10.95 -23.61 8.71
CA ARG A 297 10.92 -22.23 8.28
C ARG A 297 9.56 -21.89 7.67
N GLU A 298 8.84 -20.97 8.29
CA GLU A 298 7.64 -20.33 7.75
C GLU A 298 8.00 -18.88 7.40
N GLY A 299 8.22 -18.62 6.11
CA GLY A 299 8.69 -17.32 5.62
C GLY A 299 10.03 -16.92 6.23
N SER A 300 10.05 -15.80 6.95
CA SER A 300 11.22 -15.29 7.68
C SER A 300 11.34 -15.79 9.12
N VAL A 301 10.48 -16.71 9.57
CA VAL A 301 10.38 -17.15 10.96
C VAL A 301 10.66 -18.65 11.08
N LEU A 302 11.40 -19.02 12.12
CA LEU A 302 11.62 -20.40 12.54
C LEU A 302 10.53 -20.78 13.54
N VAL A 303 9.92 -21.95 13.36
CA VAL A 303 8.78 -22.39 14.18
C VAL A 303 8.91 -23.87 14.56
N GLN A 304 8.52 -24.18 15.79
CA GLN A 304 8.33 -25.55 16.25
C GLN A 304 7.04 -25.65 17.08
N PHE A 305 6.25 -26.69 16.82
CA PHE A 305 4.96 -26.93 17.46
C PHE A 305 5.07 -27.95 18.59
N PHE A 306 4.24 -27.79 19.61
CA PHE A 306 4.19 -28.64 20.79
C PHE A 306 2.75 -28.99 21.17
N GLU A 307 2.52 -30.26 21.51
CA GLU A 307 1.23 -30.79 21.95
C GLU A 307 1.20 -30.94 23.49
N ARG A 308 0.14 -30.46 24.11
CA ARG A 308 -0.14 -30.65 25.55
C ARG A 308 -1.16 -31.77 25.75
N THR A 309 -0.86 -32.72 26.63
CA THR A 309 -1.76 -33.83 26.91
C THR A 309 -3.05 -33.31 27.56
N GLY A 310 -4.19 -33.53 26.90
CA GLY A 310 -5.51 -33.13 27.42
C GLY A 310 -5.89 -31.67 27.18
N ASP A 311 -5.09 -30.92 26.43
CA ASP A 311 -5.41 -29.57 25.97
C ASP A 311 -5.68 -29.57 24.47
N PRO A 312 -6.81 -29.00 23.99
CA PRO A 312 -7.06 -28.87 22.56
C PRO A 312 -6.20 -27.79 21.87
N ASP A 313 -5.62 -26.83 22.61
CA ASP A 313 -4.70 -25.84 22.04
C ASP A 313 -3.26 -26.39 22.03
N PHE A 314 -2.45 -25.93 21.09
CA PHE A 314 -1.04 -26.28 20.98
C PHE A 314 -0.16 -25.12 21.43
N MET A 315 1.11 -25.38 21.71
CA MET A 315 2.10 -24.33 22.00
C MET A 315 3.07 -24.20 20.84
N VAL A 316 3.61 -23.01 20.65
CA VAL A 316 4.55 -22.70 19.57
C VAL A 316 5.79 -22.06 20.18
N ILE A 317 6.98 -22.54 19.82
CA ILE A 317 8.20 -21.76 19.92
C ILE A 317 8.51 -21.19 18.54
N CYS A 318 8.73 -19.88 18.47
CA CYS A 318 9.13 -19.23 17.23
C CYS A 318 10.23 -18.17 17.44
N ALA A 319 11.00 -17.91 16.39
CA ALA A 319 12.02 -16.87 16.38
C ALA A 319 12.31 -16.37 14.96
N ARG A 320 12.70 -15.10 14.81
CA ARG A 320 13.42 -14.69 13.60
C ARG A 320 14.85 -15.23 13.67
N PRO A 321 15.50 -15.55 12.54
CA PRO A 321 16.90 -15.94 12.52
C PRO A 321 17.79 -14.91 13.25
N GLY A 322 18.48 -15.34 14.30
CA GLY A 322 19.35 -14.49 15.11
C GLY A 322 18.70 -13.84 16.34
N ASP A 323 17.36 -13.83 16.41
CA ASP A 323 16.63 -13.29 17.56
C ASP A 323 16.42 -14.34 18.65
N PRO A 324 16.26 -13.92 19.92
CA PRO A 324 15.84 -14.81 20.99
C PRO A 324 14.46 -15.44 20.71
N PRO A 325 14.27 -16.75 20.93
CA PRO A 325 12.99 -17.40 20.72
C PRO A 325 11.95 -16.99 21.76
N ILE A 326 10.70 -17.08 21.34
CA ILE A 326 9.48 -16.76 22.10
C ILE A 326 8.57 -17.97 22.09
N ALA A 327 7.92 -18.25 23.21
CA ALA A 327 6.85 -19.23 23.30
C ALA A 327 5.47 -18.55 23.34
N MET A 328 4.48 -19.10 22.66
CA MET A 328 3.10 -18.59 22.70
C MET A 328 2.04 -19.68 22.48
N PRO A 329 0.79 -19.42 22.89
CA PRO A 329 -0.35 -20.28 22.61
C PRO A 329 -0.69 -20.33 21.11
N GLY A 330 -1.21 -21.46 20.65
CA GLY A 330 -1.63 -21.71 19.28
C GLY A 330 -2.72 -20.76 18.82
N SER A 331 -3.63 -20.37 19.74
CA SER A 331 -4.63 -19.32 19.51
C SER A 331 -4.02 -17.95 19.15
N VAL A 332 -2.92 -17.55 19.80
CA VAL A 332 -2.18 -16.32 19.47
C VAL A 332 -1.42 -16.48 18.16
N TRP A 333 -0.77 -17.62 17.95
CA TRP A 333 -0.08 -17.93 16.69
C TRP A 333 -1.05 -17.85 15.50
N HIS A 334 -2.23 -18.46 15.62
CA HIS A 334 -3.26 -18.40 14.59
C HIS A 334 -3.72 -16.96 14.33
N ALA A 335 -3.90 -16.15 15.38
CA ALA A 335 -4.25 -14.75 15.26
C ALA A 335 -3.22 -13.94 14.48
N LEU A 336 -1.93 -14.13 14.73
CA LEU A 336 -0.86 -13.46 13.99
C LEU A 336 -0.88 -13.84 12.50
N ARG A 337 -1.20 -15.10 12.19
CA ARG A 337 -1.32 -15.57 10.79
C ARG A 337 -2.54 -15.02 10.07
N THR A 338 -3.65 -14.83 10.78
CA THR A 338 -4.94 -14.43 10.18
C THR A 338 -5.27 -12.96 10.31
N ALA A 339 -4.48 -12.17 11.04
CA ALA A 339 -4.64 -10.73 11.21
C ALA A 339 -4.76 -9.94 9.88
N CYS A 340 -4.28 -10.53 8.77
CA CYS A 340 -4.31 -9.96 7.43
C CYS A 340 -5.38 -10.57 6.49
N GLY A 341 -6.44 -11.18 7.03
CA GLY A 341 -7.57 -11.69 6.23
C GLY A 341 -7.32 -13.03 5.53
N GLY A 342 -6.48 -13.90 6.11
CA GLY A 342 -6.34 -15.32 5.71
C GLY A 342 -5.68 -15.60 4.35
N SER A 343 -5.33 -14.58 3.57
CA SER A 343 -4.76 -14.71 2.21
C SER A 343 -3.23 -14.59 2.15
N ALA A 344 -2.56 -14.19 3.23
CA ALA A 344 -1.11 -14.01 3.25
C ALA A 344 -0.43 -15.29 3.77
N ALA A 345 0.41 -15.90 2.94
CA ALA A 345 1.23 -17.05 3.34
C ALA A 345 2.13 -16.75 4.56
N ASP A 346 2.39 -15.47 4.87
CA ASP A 346 3.21 -15.03 6.01
C ASP A 346 2.60 -13.84 6.78
N GLY A 347 1.41 -14.01 7.39
CA GLY A 347 0.81 -12.97 8.25
C GLY A 347 1.77 -12.45 9.33
N VAL A 348 2.61 -13.33 9.89
CA VAL A 348 3.66 -12.99 10.87
C VAL A 348 4.74 -12.07 10.30
N ALA A 349 5.13 -12.23 9.04
CA ALA A 349 6.10 -11.32 8.40
C ALA A 349 5.53 -9.91 8.21
N LEU A 350 4.21 -9.78 8.12
CA LEU A 350 3.52 -8.49 8.01
C LEU A 350 3.37 -7.82 9.37
N VAL A 351 2.81 -8.52 10.35
CA VAL A 351 2.43 -7.94 11.66
C VAL A 351 3.53 -7.98 12.72
N GLY A 352 4.54 -8.85 12.53
CA GLY A 352 5.63 -9.05 13.47
C GLY A 352 5.37 -10.15 14.52
N LEU A 353 6.35 -10.34 15.40
CA LEU A 353 6.30 -11.27 16.52
C LEU A 353 6.14 -10.53 17.85
N PRO A 354 5.65 -11.18 18.91
CA PRO A 354 5.57 -10.61 20.25
C PRO A 354 6.90 -10.03 20.74
N SER A 355 6.88 -8.78 21.21
CA SER A 355 8.07 -8.07 21.68
C SER A 355 8.09 -7.97 23.20
N PHE A 356 9.23 -8.32 23.82
CA PHE A 356 9.43 -8.33 25.28
C PHE A 356 10.54 -7.36 25.73
N GLY A 357 11.10 -6.56 24.81
CA GLY A 357 12.26 -5.71 25.08
C GLY A 357 13.59 -6.47 25.12
N SER A 358 14.70 -5.76 24.92
CA SER A 358 16.04 -6.37 24.78
C SER A 358 16.60 -6.99 26.07
N SER A 359 16.07 -6.61 27.24
CA SER A 359 16.51 -7.11 28.54
C SER A 359 15.68 -8.29 29.09
N ALA A 360 14.69 -8.78 28.34
CA ALA A 360 13.84 -9.87 28.82
C ALA A 360 14.62 -11.18 29.02
N THR A 361 14.36 -11.88 30.12
CA THR A 361 14.89 -13.22 30.36
C THR A 361 14.14 -14.26 29.51
N ALA A 362 14.66 -15.49 29.42
CA ALA A 362 13.98 -16.57 28.71
C ALA A 362 12.59 -16.87 29.30
N THR A 363 12.44 -16.85 30.62
CA THR A 363 11.15 -17.05 31.30
C THR A 363 10.12 -15.95 31.04
N GLN A 364 10.58 -14.74 30.70
CA GLN A 364 9.71 -13.62 30.35
C GLN A 364 9.25 -13.66 28.89
N ARG A 365 9.89 -14.43 28.02
CA ARG A 365 9.54 -14.57 26.59
C ARG A 365 8.47 -15.64 26.35
N VAL A 366 7.47 -15.66 27.21
CA VAL A 366 6.27 -16.50 27.08
C VAL A 366 5.07 -15.57 27.03
N VAL A 367 4.27 -15.68 25.97
CA VAL A 367 3.01 -14.95 25.87
C VAL A 367 2.00 -15.58 26.83
N ASP A 368 1.43 -14.75 27.72
CA ASP A 368 0.36 -15.16 28.62
C ASP A 368 -0.91 -15.50 27.82
N GLU A 369 -1.47 -16.69 28.03
CA GLU A 369 -2.75 -17.16 27.46
C GLU A 369 -3.91 -16.19 27.75
N ARG A 370 -3.84 -15.42 28.85
CA ARG A 370 -4.86 -14.43 29.23
C ARG A 370 -4.59 -13.03 28.68
N ALA A 371 -3.50 -12.83 27.94
CA ALA A 371 -3.18 -11.52 27.40
C ALA A 371 -4.31 -11.00 26.50
N ARG A 372 -4.72 -9.75 26.72
CA ARG A 372 -5.70 -9.05 25.87
C ARG A 372 -5.04 -8.10 24.88
N VAL A 373 -3.78 -7.75 25.12
CA VAL A 373 -2.97 -6.87 24.28
C VAL A 373 -1.57 -7.45 24.24
N ILE A 374 -1.03 -7.65 23.04
CA ILE A 374 0.33 -8.16 22.83
C ILE A 374 1.04 -7.20 21.89
N ALA A 375 2.13 -6.59 22.37
CA ALA A 375 2.98 -5.73 21.56
C ALA A 375 3.75 -6.58 20.54
N LEU A 376 3.83 -6.09 19.30
CA LEU A 376 4.47 -6.77 18.17
C LEU A 376 5.56 -5.89 17.57
N ASP A 377 6.62 -6.54 17.11
CA ASP A 377 7.72 -5.88 16.42
C ASP A 377 8.26 -6.76 15.29
N GLY A 378 8.97 -6.14 14.35
CA GLY A 378 9.70 -6.85 13.32
C GLY A 378 8.93 -7.24 12.08
N GLY A 379 7.67 -6.82 11.97
CA GLY A 379 6.85 -6.99 10.77
C GLY A 379 7.07 -5.84 9.77
N SER A 380 6.75 -6.08 8.51
CA SER A 380 6.84 -5.06 7.45
C SER A 380 5.86 -3.90 7.64
N TRP A 381 4.81 -4.06 8.44
CA TRP A 381 3.89 -2.98 8.79
C TRP A 381 4.42 -2.06 9.91
N GLY A 382 5.62 -2.34 10.42
CA GLY A 382 6.23 -1.60 11.52
C GLY A 382 5.79 -2.13 12.89
N THR A 383 6.05 -1.33 13.92
CA THR A 383 5.68 -1.66 15.30
C THR A 383 4.17 -1.57 15.49
N GLY A 384 3.63 -2.50 16.27
CA GLY A 384 2.19 -2.57 16.49
C GLY A 384 1.82 -3.39 17.71
N ARG A 385 0.55 -3.74 17.78
CA ARG A 385 0.01 -4.63 18.80
C ARG A 385 -1.20 -5.37 18.24
N ILE A 386 -1.43 -6.59 18.70
CA ILE A 386 -2.73 -7.24 18.54
C ILE A 386 -3.54 -7.06 19.82
N ARG A 387 -4.82 -6.72 19.67
CA ARG A 387 -5.77 -6.57 20.76
C ARG A 387 -6.92 -7.55 20.56
N ARG A 388 -7.30 -8.23 21.65
CA ARG A 388 -8.42 -9.17 21.69
C ARG A 388 -9.71 -8.42 22.01
N ALA A 389 -10.67 -8.46 21.09
CA ALA A 389 -11.98 -7.86 21.29
C ALA A 389 -12.73 -8.56 22.45
N PRO A 390 -13.45 -7.83 23.32
CA PRO A 390 -14.15 -8.43 24.47
C PRO A 390 -15.32 -9.34 24.07
N GLU A 391 -15.98 -9.06 22.94
CA GLU A 391 -17.28 -9.65 22.59
C GLU A 391 -17.19 -10.88 21.65
N GLU A 392 -16.15 -10.98 20.83
CA GLU A 392 -16.05 -11.99 19.77
C GLU A 392 -14.78 -12.86 19.83
N ASP A 393 -13.94 -12.66 20.85
CA ASP A 393 -12.62 -13.31 21.00
C ASP A 393 -11.68 -13.16 19.77
N MET A 394 -12.00 -12.22 18.89
CA MET A 394 -11.27 -11.90 17.68
C MET A 394 -10.08 -10.98 17.97
N TRP A 395 -8.95 -11.25 17.32
CA TRP A 395 -7.75 -10.44 17.43
C TRP A 395 -7.68 -9.44 16.27
N CYS A 396 -7.47 -8.17 16.59
CA CYS A 396 -7.25 -7.12 15.61
C CYS A 396 -5.86 -6.50 15.79
N TRP A 397 -5.16 -6.30 14.69
CA TRP A 397 -3.89 -5.58 14.70
C TRP A 397 -4.11 -4.06 14.71
N GLU A 398 -3.30 -3.36 15.48
CA GLU A 398 -3.26 -1.89 15.58
C GLU A 398 -1.81 -1.42 15.49
N PRO A 399 -1.50 -0.39 14.68
CA PRO A 399 -0.15 0.17 14.65
C PRO A 399 0.16 0.92 15.95
N THR A 400 1.43 0.91 16.35
CA THR A 400 1.94 1.90 17.29
C THR A 400 2.12 3.22 16.55
N PRO A 401 1.65 4.36 17.09
CA PRO A 401 1.79 5.65 16.41
C PRO A 401 3.22 5.96 16.01
N THR A 402 3.44 6.19 14.71
CA THR A 402 4.73 6.63 14.15
C THR A 402 4.49 7.78 13.16
N MET A 403 5.50 8.61 12.97
CA MET A 403 5.44 9.80 12.13
C MET A 403 6.51 9.74 11.05
N SER A 404 6.17 10.19 9.84
CA SER A 404 7.06 10.22 8.68
C SER A 404 6.75 11.43 7.80
N PHE A 405 7.73 11.87 7.00
CA PHE A 405 7.53 12.86 5.94
C PHE A 405 7.22 12.22 4.58
N GLU A 406 7.19 10.88 4.51
CA GLU A 406 6.78 10.15 3.32
C GLU A 406 5.29 10.36 3.04
N GLN A 407 4.97 10.73 1.80
CA GLN A 407 3.60 10.99 1.39
C GLN A 407 2.90 9.70 1.01
N THR A 408 1.61 9.61 1.33
CA THR A 408 0.80 8.45 0.99
C THR A 408 0.39 8.47 -0.49
N HIS A 409 -0.01 7.34 -1.07
CA HIS A 409 -0.53 7.33 -2.45
C HIS A 409 -1.78 8.23 -2.62
N GLY A 410 -2.58 8.36 -1.57
CA GLY A 410 -3.77 9.21 -1.54
C GLY A 410 -3.49 10.71 -1.41
N ALA A 411 -2.24 11.09 -1.16
CA ALA A 411 -1.86 12.45 -0.79
C ALA A 411 -2.26 13.51 -1.83
N ASP A 412 -2.15 13.17 -3.10
CA ASP A 412 -2.49 14.07 -4.22
C ASP A 412 -3.86 13.80 -4.83
N TYR A 413 -4.67 12.93 -4.22
CA TYR A 413 -6.05 12.71 -4.68
C TYR A 413 -6.83 14.02 -4.62
N TRP A 414 -7.66 14.27 -5.64
CA TRP A 414 -8.52 15.47 -5.75
C TRP A 414 -7.79 16.83 -5.85
N THR A 415 -6.47 16.87 -6.03
CA THR A 415 -5.72 18.15 -6.14
C THR A 415 -5.47 18.62 -7.57
N ALA A 416 -5.74 17.81 -8.59
CA ALA A 416 -5.38 18.05 -10.00
C ALA A 416 -6.25 19.08 -10.77
N GLY A 417 -6.95 19.98 -10.06
CA GLY A 417 -7.75 21.04 -10.66
C GLY A 417 -6.92 22.23 -11.13
N GLU A 418 -7.45 22.94 -12.14
CA GLU A 418 -6.89 24.24 -12.57
C GLU A 418 -7.12 25.27 -11.47
N ASP A 419 -8.31 25.30 -10.85
CA ASP A 419 -8.66 26.20 -9.74
C ASP A 419 -7.94 25.84 -8.43
N LYS A 420 -6.88 26.60 -8.12
CA LYS A 420 -6.03 26.40 -6.93
C LYS A 420 -6.41 27.41 -5.83
N PRO A 421 -6.80 26.95 -4.62
CA PRO A 421 -7.12 27.85 -3.52
C PRO A 421 -5.86 28.55 -3.00
N ALA A 422 -6.00 29.74 -2.43
CA ALA A 422 -4.88 30.41 -1.76
C ALA A 422 -4.31 29.58 -0.59
N LEU A 423 -5.18 29.01 0.26
CA LEU A 423 -4.80 28.11 1.36
C LEU A 423 -5.59 26.80 1.28
N ARG A 424 -4.92 25.67 1.51
CA ARG A 424 -5.54 24.35 1.73
C ARG A 424 -5.02 23.75 3.03
N LEU A 425 -5.93 23.50 3.96
CA LEU A 425 -5.71 22.66 5.14
C LEU A 425 -6.38 21.32 4.89
N ARG A 426 -5.67 20.21 5.10
CA ARG A 426 -6.18 18.91 4.68
C ARG A 426 -5.76 17.78 5.60
N VAL A 427 -6.70 16.86 5.83
CA VAL A 427 -6.47 15.57 6.46
C VAL A 427 -6.91 14.47 5.50
N VAL A 428 -6.00 13.55 5.17
CA VAL A 428 -6.26 12.39 4.31
C VAL A 428 -6.01 11.13 5.12
N ALA A 429 -7.01 10.27 5.26
CA ALA A 429 -6.84 8.97 5.90
C ALA A 429 -6.94 7.83 4.88
N THR A 430 -6.04 6.86 4.98
CA THR A 430 -5.96 5.70 4.09
C THR A 430 -6.17 4.43 4.89
N PHE A 431 -7.14 3.61 4.47
CA PHE A 431 -7.54 2.36 5.10
C PHE A 431 -7.39 1.20 4.11
N PRO A 432 -6.26 0.46 4.17
CA PRO A 432 -6.08 -0.75 3.38
C PRO A 432 -6.75 -1.95 4.07
N TRP A 433 -7.83 -2.49 3.51
CA TRP A 433 -8.53 -3.68 3.99
C TRP A 433 -8.13 -4.93 3.18
N ALA A 434 -8.30 -6.12 3.74
CA ALA A 434 -8.02 -7.39 3.07
C ALA A 434 -9.23 -7.99 2.33
N GLU A 435 -10.36 -7.28 2.26
CA GLU A 435 -11.63 -7.82 1.78
C GLU A 435 -11.70 -7.99 0.25
N ALA A 436 -12.23 -9.14 -0.21
CA ALA A 436 -12.33 -9.48 -1.64
C ALA A 436 -13.36 -8.64 -2.42
N ASN A 437 -14.41 -8.17 -1.75
CA ASN A 437 -15.46 -7.32 -2.31
C ASN A 437 -15.28 -5.91 -1.75
N GLY A 438 -14.20 -5.23 -2.14
CA GLY A 438 -13.78 -3.99 -1.50
C GLY A 438 -14.86 -2.89 -1.42
N PRO A 439 -14.64 -1.84 -0.60
CA PRO A 439 -15.67 -0.94 -0.08
C PRO A 439 -16.67 -0.39 -1.11
N GLU A 440 -17.95 -0.35 -0.75
CA GLU A 440 -19.00 0.25 -1.58
C GLU A 440 -19.78 1.34 -0.84
N ILE A 441 -19.98 2.47 -1.52
CA ILE A 441 -20.78 3.60 -1.04
C ILE A 441 -22.17 3.47 -1.65
N THR A 442 -23.00 2.62 -1.03
CA THR A 442 -24.36 2.37 -1.50
C THR A 442 -25.24 3.62 -1.37
N ARG A 443 -26.41 3.60 -2.03
CA ARG A 443 -27.40 4.69 -1.94
C ARG A 443 -27.80 5.00 -0.50
N ASP A 444 -28.02 3.96 0.31
CA ASP A 444 -28.45 4.12 1.70
C ASP A 444 -27.33 4.73 2.54
N ARG A 445 -26.08 4.27 2.35
CA ARG A 445 -24.90 4.86 3.01
C ARG A 445 -24.67 6.33 2.62
N HIS A 446 -24.94 6.68 1.37
CA HIS A 446 -24.95 8.09 0.93
C HIS A 446 -26.01 8.93 1.65
N ALA A 447 -27.19 8.36 1.93
CA ALA A 447 -28.25 9.05 2.66
C ALA A 447 -27.89 9.20 4.14
N GLU A 448 -27.37 8.16 4.77
CA GLU A 448 -26.87 8.18 6.15
C GLU A 448 -25.77 9.23 6.34
N LEU A 449 -24.78 9.26 5.43
CA LEU A 449 -23.72 10.27 5.48
C LEU A 449 -24.27 11.69 5.34
N ALA A 450 -25.24 11.92 4.45
CA ALA A 450 -25.87 13.23 4.28
C ALA A 450 -26.61 13.71 5.55
N ILE A 451 -27.17 12.79 6.33
CA ILE A 451 -27.82 13.08 7.62
C ILE A 451 -26.78 13.31 8.74
N ALA A 452 -25.68 12.58 8.71
CA ALA A 452 -24.64 12.66 9.74
C ALA A 452 -23.77 13.92 9.63
N LEU A 453 -23.42 14.35 8.41
CA LEU A 453 -22.47 15.44 8.17
C LEU A 453 -22.81 16.76 8.89
N PRO A 454 -24.07 17.25 8.90
CA PRO A 454 -24.43 18.45 9.66
C PRO A 454 -24.10 18.38 11.16
N ASN A 455 -24.07 17.18 11.75
CA ASN A 455 -23.76 16.95 13.16
C ASN A 455 -22.30 16.52 13.40
N SER A 456 -21.45 16.59 12.37
CA SER A 456 -20.03 16.22 12.49
C SER A 456 -19.21 17.28 13.25
N SER A 457 -18.07 16.86 13.80
CA SER A 457 -17.09 17.74 14.46
C SER A 457 -16.64 18.90 13.57
N LEU A 458 -16.61 18.68 12.26
CA LEU A 458 -16.12 19.63 11.26
C LEU A 458 -17.10 20.78 11.00
N THR A 459 -18.42 20.52 11.04
CA THR A 459 -19.44 21.52 10.74
C THR A 459 -19.40 22.72 11.68
N GLY A 460 -18.99 22.52 12.93
CA GLY A 460 -18.88 23.60 13.91
C GLY A 460 -17.62 24.46 13.80
N VAL A 461 -16.60 24.05 13.02
CA VAL A 461 -15.32 24.77 12.96
C VAL A 461 -15.44 26.10 12.24
N VAL A 462 -16.05 26.13 11.06
CA VAL A 462 -16.16 27.36 10.26
C VAL A 462 -17.03 28.42 10.94
N PRO A 463 -18.21 28.10 11.54
CA PRO A 463 -18.96 29.08 12.32
C PRO A 463 -18.15 29.69 13.47
N ARG A 464 -17.40 28.89 14.24
CA ARG A 464 -16.54 29.42 15.32
C ARG A 464 -15.41 30.29 14.81
N LEU A 465 -14.85 29.94 13.65
CA LEU A 465 -13.83 30.75 12.97
C LEU A 465 -14.40 32.09 12.48
N LEU A 466 -15.64 32.10 11.99
CA LEU A 466 -16.37 33.31 11.58
C LEU A 466 -16.84 34.16 12.77
N GLU A 467 -17.32 33.57 13.86
CA GLU A 467 -17.73 34.29 15.08
C GLU A 467 -16.62 35.19 15.65
N ARG A 468 -15.36 34.76 15.50
CA ARG A 468 -14.19 35.53 15.92
C ARG A 468 -13.90 36.74 15.02
N ARG A 469 -14.51 36.81 13.83
CA ARG A 469 -14.12 37.72 12.73
C ARG A 469 -15.27 38.45 12.04
N SER A 470 -16.51 38.00 12.20
CA SER A 470 -17.67 38.51 11.48
C SER A 470 -18.92 38.47 12.36
N THR A 471 -19.79 39.45 12.20
CA THR A 471 -21.09 39.54 12.88
C THR A 471 -22.19 38.79 12.13
N ALA A 472 -21.93 38.35 10.89
CA ALA A 472 -22.88 37.63 10.05
C ALA A 472 -22.39 36.19 9.82
N ILE A 473 -23.04 35.24 10.48
CA ILE A 473 -22.81 33.80 10.24
C ILE A 473 -23.86 33.33 9.23
N PRO A 474 -23.47 33.02 7.98
CA PRO A 474 -24.43 32.54 7.00
C PRO A 474 -24.98 31.16 7.39
N ALA A 475 -26.30 30.98 7.26
CA ALA A 475 -26.94 29.68 7.35
C ALA A 475 -26.37 28.78 6.26
N THR A 476 -25.72 27.70 6.65
CA THR A 476 -24.91 26.90 5.73
C THR A 476 -25.22 25.43 5.86
N THR A 477 -25.32 24.76 4.71
CA THR A 477 -25.77 23.37 4.62
C THR A 477 -24.86 22.61 3.70
N TRP A 478 -24.48 21.40 4.11
CA TRP A 478 -23.73 20.47 3.25
C TRP A 478 -24.53 20.15 1.99
N ALA A 479 -23.90 20.34 0.84
CA ALA A 479 -24.45 19.96 -0.45
C ALA A 479 -23.62 18.84 -1.07
N ARG A 480 -24.25 18.01 -1.91
CA ARG A 480 -23.51 17.05 -2.73
C ARG A 480 -22.64 17.80 -3.73
N GLY A 481 -21.38 17.41 -3.84
CA GLY A 481 -20.47 17.93 -4.85
C GLY A 481 -21.01 17.68 -6.27
N ARG A 482 -20.73 18.60 -7.19
CA ARG A 482 -21.26 18.60 -8.57
C ARG A 482 -20.86 17.37 -9.41
N GLN A 483 -19.77 16.69 -9.08
CA GLN A 483 -19.26 15.52 -9.81
C GLN A 483 -18.64 14.50 -8.85
N GLY A 484 -18.67 13.21 -9.24
CA GLY A 484 -17.92 12.15 -8.58
C GLY A 484 -18.62 11.46 -7.41
N ASN A 485 -19.96 11.47 -7.36
CA ASN A 485 -20.72 10.61 -6.45
C ASN A 485 -21.17 9.34 -7.19
N ASP A 486 -20.66 8.18 -6.79
CA ASP A 486 -20.97 6.85 -7.34
C ASP A 486 -20.69 5.76 -6.27
N LEU A 487 -20.78 4.47 -6.64
CA LEU A 487 -20.54 3.35 -5.70
C LEU A 487 -19.13 3.32 -5.10
N ARG A 488 -18.18 4.06 -5.66
CA ARG A 488 -16.78 4.10 -5.24
C ARG A 488 -16.38 5.47 -4.72
N ARG A 489 -17.14 6.53 -4.96
CA ARG A 489 -16.75 7.90 -4.61
C ARG A 489 -17.89 8.67 -4.00
N ALA A 490 -17.58 9.46 -2.99
CA ALA A 490 -18.53 10.41 -2.42
C ALA A 490 -17.86 11.77 -2.22
N ARG A 491 -18.61 12.84 -2.45
CA ARG A 491 -18.15 14.23 -2.34
C ARG A 491 -19.27 15.10 -1.80
N TYR A 492 -18.99 15.79 -0.69
CA TYR A 492 -19.89 16.79 -0.09
C TYR A 492 -19.09 18.05 0.20
N ILE A 493 -19.70 19.19 -0.07
CA ILE A 493 -19.08 20.51 0.09
C ILE A 493 -20.01 21.44 0.84
N TYR A 494 -19.42 22.29 1.64
CA TYR A 494 -20.03 23.42 2.30
C TYR A 494 -19.15 24.64 2.00
N SER A 495 -19.73 25.72 1.47
CA SER A 495 -19.01 26.95 1.13
C SER A 495 -19.61 28.19 1.78
N VAL A 496 -18.75 29.12 2.17
CA VAL A 496 -19.06 30.49 2.57
C VAL A 496 -18.72 31.40 1.40
N THR A 497 -19.67 32.22 0.98
CA THR A 497 -19.52 33.14 -0.15
C THR A 497 -19.51 34.59 0.31
N ASP A 498 -18.88 35.46 -0.47
CA ASP A 498 -19.00 36.91 -0.32
C ASP A 498 -20.38 37.43 -0.79
N SER A 499 -20.60 38.75 -0.70
CA SER A 499 -21.83 39.40 -1.16
C SER A 499 -22.12 39.22 -2.65
N ASP A 500 -21.09 38.95 -3.45
CA ASP A 500 -21.19 38.72 -4.90
C ASP A 500 -21.41 37.23 -5.22
N GLY A 501 -21.53 36.38 -4.20
CA GLY A 501 -21.72 34.93 -4.36
C GLY A 501 -20.44 34.17 -4.73
N ARG A 502 -19.26 34.80 -4.64
CA ARG A 502 -17.98 34.13 -4.91
C ARG A 502 -17.56 33.34 -3.67
N PRO A 503 -17.10 32.09 -3.81
CA PRO A 503 -16.66 31.31 -2.66
C PRO A 503 -15.39 31.93 -2.06
N ALA A 504 -15.45 32.22 -0.77
CA ALA A 504 -14.33 32.74 0.01
C ALA A 504 -13.64 31.62 0.78
N LEU A 505 -14.43 30.75 1.39
CA LEU A 505 -13.99 29.59 2.13
C LEU A 505 -14.87 28.39 1.77
N ALA A 506 -14.27 27.21 1.60
CA ALA A 506 -15.00 25.98 1.38
C ALA A 506 -14.44 24.85 2.24
N THR A 507 -15.32 24.09 2.88
CA THR A 507 -15.00 22.85 3.57
C THR A 507 -15.56 21.70 2.74
N GLU A 508 -14.73 20.69 2.51
CA GLU A 508 -15.07 19.61 1.61
C GLU A 508 -14.67 18.26 2.21
N VAL A 509 -15.54 17.27 2.02
CA VAL A 509 -15.28 15.89 2.42
C VAL A 509 -15.42 14.98 1.22
N MET A 510 -14.44 14.09 1.07
CA MET A 510 -14.33 13.19 -0.07
C MET A 510 -14.01 11.78 0.41
N LEU A 511 -14.53 10.81 -0.32
CA LEU A 511 -14.27 9.39 -0.13
C LEU A 511 -13.98 8.78 -1.50
N SER A 512 -13.00 7.89 -1.55
CA SER A 512 -12.69 7.08 -2.71
C SER A 512 -12.34 5.66 -2.26
N ALA A 513 -13.23 4.73 -2.53
CA ALA A 513 -12.99 3.30 -2.44
C ALA A 513 -12.39 2.80 -3.76
N GLN A 514 -11.16 2.29 -3.72
CA GLN A 514 -10.49 1.69 -4.88
C GLN A 514 -9.92 0.33 -4.46
N HIS A 515 -10.33 -0.74 -5.14
CA HIS A 515 -9.97 -2.11 -4.77
C HIS A 515 -10.25 -2.35 -3.29
N ASN A 516 -9.21 -2.67 -2.51
CA ASN A 516 -9.33 -2.91 -1.08
C ASN A 516 -8.82 -1.72 -0.24
N THR A 517 -8.68 -0.53 -0.82
CA THR A 517 -8.26 0.68 -0.10
C THR A 517 -9.36 1.72 -0.12
N LEU A 518 -9.73 2.19 1.07
CA LEU A 518 -10.55 3.38 1.22
C LEU A 518 -9.65 4.58 1.54
N VAL A 519 -9.74 5.63 0.73
CA VAL A 519 -9.15 6.93 1.02
C VAL A 519 -10.28 7.88 1.40
N THR A 520 -10.20 8.48 2.58
CA THR A 520 -11.10 9.54 3.04
C THR A 520 -10.33 10.83 3.17
N CYS A 521 -11.02 11.95 2.97
CA CYS A 521 -10.40 13.27 3.05
C CYS A 521 -11.39 14.27 3.61
N ALA A 522 -10.90 15.12 4.50
CA ALA A 522 -11.57 16.33 4.94
C ALA A 522 -10.61 17.50 4.74
N GLU A 523 -11.04 18.53 4.01
CA GLU A 523 -10.24 19.72 3.73
C GLU A 523 -11.02 21.00 3.97
N MET A 524 -10.30 22.07 4.25
CA MET A 524 -10.78 23.45 4.23
C MET A 524 -9.89 24.25 3.30
N ARG A 525 -10.52 25.06 2.46
CA ARG A 525 -9.90 25.89 1.45
C ARG A 525 -10.26 27.34 1.68
N ILE A 526 -9.27 28.22 1.68
CA ILE A 526 -9.48 29.66 1.46
C ILE A 526 -9.22 29.89 -0.02
N GLU A 527 -10.25 30.20 -0.80
CA GLU A 527 -10.17 30.23 -2.26
C GLU A 527 -9.30 31.39 -2.74
N SER A 528 -9.51 32.59 -2.18
CA SER A 528 -8.64 33.75 -2.40
C SER A 528 -8.59 34.65 -1.18
N GLN A 529 -7.46 35.32 -0.95
CA GLN A 529 -7.35 36.31 0.14
C GLN A 529 -8.32 37.49 -0.04
N ALA A 530 -8.64 37.86 -1.27
CA ALA A 530 -9.55 38.97 -1.56
C ALA A 530 -11.00 38.63 -1.16
N ALA A 531 -11.52 37.48 -1.60
CA ALA A 531 -12.84 37.02 -1.20
C ALA A 531 -12.91 36.74 0.31
N TRP A 532 -11.83 36.21 0.89
CA TRP A 532 -11.75 35.99 2.33
C TRP A 532 -11.87 37.29 3.12
N ARG A 533 -11.10 38.32 2.76
CA ARG A 533 -11.19 39.66 3.36
C ARG A 533 -12.61 40.25 3.30
N ALA A 534 -13.32 40.04 2.19
CA ALA A 534 -14.68 40.55 2.02
C ALA A 534 -15.70 39.91 2.98
N VAL A 535 -15.43 38.69 3.48
CA VAL A 535 -16.33 37.97 4.39
C VAL A 535 -16.07 38.31 5.87
N ILE A 536 -14.83 38.63 6.23
CA ILE A 536 -14.38 38.80 7.63
C ILE A 536 -14.24 40.26 8.09
N SER A 537 -14.69 41.23 7.30
CA SER A 537 -14.42 42.64 7.59
C SER A 537 -15.18 43.15 8.82
N PHE A 538 -14.48 43.29 9.95
CA PHE A 538 -14.67 44.38 10.91
C PHE A 538 -14.02 45.67 10.38
N SER A 539 -14.59 46.82 10.76
CA SER A 539 -14.25 48.20 10.37
C SER A 539 -12.85 48.72 10.78
N THR A 540 -11.84 47.87 11.00
CA THR A 540 -10.53 48.35 11.50
C THR A 540 -9.36 47.81 10.69
N ASP A 541 -8.51 48.74 10.26
CA ASP A 541 -7.33 48.65 9.38
C ASP A 541 -6.18 47.72 9.85
N ASP A 542 -6.43 46.77 10.76
CA ASP A 542 -5.39 45.92 11.32
C ASP A 542 -5.31 44.56 10.60
N HIS A 543 -4.15 44.30 9.99
CA HIS A 543 -3.83 43.13 9.17
C HIS A 543 -3.79 41.73 9.84
N PRO A 544 -3.79 41.51 11.19
CA PRO A 544 -3.71 40.16 11.78
C PRO A 544 -4.99 39.32 11.64
N ALA A 545 -6.17 39.94 11.50
CA ALA A 545 -7.45 39.21 11.48
C ALA A 545 -7.63 38.28 10.26
N ILE A 546 -6.84 38.48 9.20
CA ILE A 546 -6.96 37.75 7.93
C ILE A 546 -6.28 36.38 7.99
N ARG A 547 -5.19 36.25 8.76
CA ARG A 547 -4.45 35.00 8.90
C ARG A 547 -5.15 34.06 9.87
N LEU A 548 -4.99 32.76 9.65
CA LEU A 548 -5.40 31.75 10.61
C LEU A 548 -4.36 31.64 11.72
N SER A 549 -4.78 31.55 12.98
CA SER A 549 -3.86 31.23 14.07
C SER A 549 -3.51 29.74 14.06
N LEU A 550 -2.43 29.34 14.74
CA LEU A 550 -2.08 27.92 14.91
C LEU A 550 -3.19 27.15 15.63
N ASP A 551 -3.85 27.76 16.62
CA ASP A 551 -4.97 27.15 17.34
C ASP A 551 -6.14 26.83 16.41
N GLU A 552 -6.40 27.68 15.40
CA GLU A 552 -7.48 27.46 14.43
C GLU A 552 -7.11 26.38 13.41
N VAL A 553 -5.84 26.31 13.02
CA VAL A 553 -5.31 25.22 12.20
C VAL A 553 -5.43 23.90 12.96
N GLU A 554 -5.02 23.85 14.23
CA GLU A 554 -5.14 22.66 15.08
C GLU A 554 -6.62 22.27 15.30
N GLU A 555 -7.50 23.25 15.58
CA GLU A 555 -8.94 23.01 15.75
C GLU A 555 -9.56 22.37 14.50
N PHE A 556 -9.23 22.90 13.32
CA PHE A 556 -9.67 22.33 12.05
C PHE A 556 -9.11 20.92 11.84
N LEU A 557 -7.79 20.73 11.96
CA LEU A 557 -7.14 19.45 11.71
C LEU A 557 -7.64 18.37 12.66
N TYR A 558 -7.90 18.71 13.92
CA TYR A 558 -8.52 17.79 14.89
C TYR A 558 -9.90 17.34 14.41
N ALA A 559 -10.77 18.30 14.07
CA ALA A 559 -12.13 18.00 13.62
C ALA A 559 -12.15 17.20 12.32
N ALA A 560 -11.26 17.53 11.39
CA ALA A 560 -11.06 16.86 10.11
C ALA A 560 -10.52 15.44 10.30
N TRP A 561 -9.57 15.22 11.22
CA TRP A 561 -9.08 13.89 11.60
C TRP A 561 -10.21 13.03 12.13
N CYS A 562 -10.96 13.52 13.13
CA CYS A 562 -12.10 12.77 13.70
C CYS A 562 -13.08 12.34 12.61
N LEU A 563 -13.46 13.27 11.73
CA LEU A 563 -14.40 12.97 10.64
C LEU A 563 -13.81 11.95 9.66
N ALA A 564 -12.57 12.18 9.19
CA ALA A 564 -11.90 11.35 8.20
C ALA A 564 -11.64 9.92 8.70
N THR A 565 -11.35 9.72 9.99
CA THR A 565 -11.05 8.39 10.52
C THR A 565 -12.23 7.68 11.15
N GLU A 566 -13.30 8.36 11.59
CA GLU A 566 -14.39 7.69 12.33
C GLU A 566 -15.73 7.68 11.59
N GLN A 567 -16.08 8.78 10.90
CA GLN A 567 -17.40 8.93 10.29
C GLN A 567 -17.37 8.58 8.80
N LEU A 568 -16.38 9.08 8.05
CA LEU A 568 -16.30 8.82 6.61
C LEU A 568 -16.15 7.32 6.28
N PRO A 569 -15.32 6.53 6.99
CA PRO A 569 -15.19 5.10 6.67
C PRO A 569 -16.49 4.31 6.82
N ARG A 570 -17.41 4.78 7.68
CA ARG A 570 -18.72 4.15 7.88
C ARG A 570 -19.64 4.23 6.66
N ALA A 571 -19.42 5.23 5.80
CA ALA A 571 -20.13 5.35 4.53
C ALA A 571 -19.69 4.30 3.49
N ALA A 572 -18.57 3.60 3.73
CA ALA A 572 -18.05 2.56 2.84
C ALA A 572 -18.17 1.14 3.45
N HIS A 573 -18.25 1.02 4.78
CA HIS A 573 -18.53 -0.22 5.51
C HIS A 573 -19.12 0.09 6.88
N ARG A 574 -20.16 -0.63 7.36
CA ARG A 574 -20.86 -0.27 8.62
C ARG A 574 -19.96 -0.34 9.85
N GLU A 575 -19.08 -1.34 9.87
CA GLU A 575 -18.09 -1.60 10.92
C GLU A 575 -16.69 -1.66 10.28
N PRO A 576 -16.11 -0.53 9.90
CA PRO A 576 -14.90 -0.51 9.07
C PRO A 576 -13.65 -0.99 9.80
N PHE A 577 -13.70 -1.13 11.12
CA PHE A 577 -12.56 -1.46 11.99
C PHE A 577 -12.58 -2.91 12.50
N THR A 578 -13.62 -3.68 12.16
CA THR A 578 -13.66 -5.14 12.38
C THR A 578 -13.06 -5.91 11.20
N LEU A 579 -12.82 -5.22 10.07
CA LEU A 579 -12.22 -5.80 8.88
C LEU A 579 -10.72 -6.03 9.07
N PRO A 580 -10.16 -7.15 8.57
CA PRO A 580 -8.72 -7.36 8.56
C PRO A 580 -8.02 -6.32 7.68
N TRP A 581 -6.85 -5.87 8.14
CA TRP A 581 -6.03 -4.92 7.40
C TRP A 581 -5.26 -5.61 6.26
N ALA A 582 -4.96 -4.88 5.20
CA ALA A 582 -3.98 -5.26 4.17
C ALA A 582 -2.71 -4.39 4.21
N GLY A 583 -2.64 -3.45 5.16
CA GLY A 583 -1.52 -2.55 5.39
C GLY A 583 -1.76 -1.72 6.66
N ALA A 584 -0.77 -0.95 7.08
CA ALA A 584 -0.95 -0.05 8.21
C ALA A 584 -1.84 1.15 7.80
N PRO A 585 -2.90 1.48 8.57
CA PRO A 585 -3.69 2.67 8.31
C PRO A 585 -2.90 3.94 8.64
N THR A 586 -3.06 4.96 7.79
CA THR A 586 -2.29 6.21 7.88
C THR A 586 -3.19 7.43 7.81
N VAL A 587 -2.79 8.52 8.47
CA VAL A 587 -3.41 9.84 8.40
C VAL A 587 -2.35 10.87 8.02
N GLU A 588 -2.53 11.53 6.88
CA GLU A 588 -1.67 12.60 6.43
C GLU A 588 -2.30 13.96 6.75
N LEU A 589 -1.53 14.82 7.43
CA LEU A 589 -1.86 16.22 7.69
C LEU A 589 -1.09 17.09 6.71
N ARG A 590 -1.75 18.04 6.06
CA ARG A 590 -1.14 18.91 5.06
C ARG A 590 -1.61 20.35 5.17
N LEU A 591 -0.64 21.26 5.10
CA LEU A 591 -0.80 22.70 4.97
C LEU A 591 -0.21 23.09 3.62
N SER A 592 -0.96 23.76 2.75
CA SER A 592 -0.46 24.20 1.44
C SER A 592 -0.97 25.58 1.08
N ALA A 593 -0.05 26.47 0.74
CA ALA A 593 -0.33 27.67 -0.02
C ALA A 593 -0.24 27.31 -1.51
N GLU A 594 -1.31 27.53 -2.26
CA GLU A 594 -1.38 27.18 -3.69
C GLU A 594 -1.69 28.44 -4.52
N HIS A 595 -1.32 28.38 -5.81
CA HIS A 595 -1.56 29.46 -6.74
C HIS A 595 -1.68 28.93 -8.16
N HIS A 596 -2.40 29.65 -9.00
CA HIS A 596 -2.37 29.40 -10.44
C HIS A 596 -1.02 29.81 -11.02
N HIS A 597 -0.48 29.01 -11.94
CA HIS A 597 0.77 29.36 -12.62
C HIS A 597 0.66 30.63 -13.48
N ASP A 598 -0.55 30.99 -13.93
CA ASP A 598 -0.80 32.10 -14.87
C ASP A 598 -1.27 33.39 -14.19
N ALA A 599 -1.30 33.45 -12.86
CA ALA A 599 -1.74 34.64 -12.15
C ALA A 599 -0.57 35.63 -11.95
N ASP A 600 -0.84 36.93 -12.22
CA ASP A 600 0.15 38.02 -12.15
C ASP A 600 0.65 38.34 -10.72
N ALA A 601 0.23 37.58 -9.70
CA ALA A 601 0.56 37.80 -8.30
C ALA A 601 1.74 36.93 -7.83
N PRO A 602 2.50 37.35 -6.80
CA PRO A 602 3.53 36.51 -6.20
C PRO A 602 2.92 35.22 -5.65
N TYR A 603 3.66 34.09 -5.74
CA TYR A 603 3.26 32.85 -5.08
C TYR A 603 3.10 33.09 -3.57
N PRO A 604 1.92 32.78 -2.98
CA PRO A 604 1.71 32.94 -1.56
C PRO A 604 2.52 31.89 -0.79
N PHE A 605 3.03 32.29 0.37
CA PHE A 605 3.64 31.37 1.32
C PHE A 605 2.71 31.13 2.50
N LEU A 606 2.96 30.06 3.26
CA LEU A 606 2.14 29.73 4.43
C LEU A 606 2.12 30.86 5.46
N LYS A 607 3.23 31.57 5.66
CA LYS A 607 3.32 32.73 6.56
C LYS A 607 2.40 33.90 6.19
N ASP A 608 1.96 33.97 4.92
CA ASP A 608 1.07 35.03 4.45
C ASP A 608 -0.40 34.74 4.79
N LEU A 609 -0.72 33.47 5.09
CA LEU A 609 -2.06 32.93 5.26
C LEU A 609 -2.30 32.36 6.67
N ILE A 610 -1.24 31.94 7.36
CA ILE A 610 -1.22 31.39 8.72
C ILE A 610 -0.24 32.24 9.54
N ASP A 611 -0.62 32.60 10.76
CA ASP A 611 0.29 33.20 11.73
C ASP A 611 1.25 32.15 12.30
N LEU A 612 2.42 32.03 11.65
CA LEU A 612 3.50 31.14 12.07
C LEU A 612 4.44 31.81 13.08
N GLY A 613 4.18 33.06 13.50
CA GLY A 613 5.02 33.80 14.45
C GLY A 613 5.33 33.04 15.75
N PRO A 614 4.37 32.32 16.37
CA PRO A 614 4.63 31.53 17.58
C PRO A 614 5.65 30.40 17.41
N LEU A 615 5.89 29.93 16.17
CA LEU A 615 6.89 28.89 15.87
C LEU A 615 8.32 29.46 15.75
N GLY A 616 8.49 30.78 15.80
CA GLY A 616 9.77 31.45 15.61
C GLY A 616 10.22 31.49 14.14
N THR A 617 11.52 31.51 13.92
CA THR A 617 12.11 31.59 12.57
C THR A 617 12.48 30.22 12.02
N THR A 618 12.44 30.07 10.69
CA THR A 618 12.93 28.88 9.99
C THR A 618 14.12 29.26 9.10
N ASP A 619 15.11 28.38 8.99
CA ASP A 619 16.26 28.51 8.09
C ASP A 619 15.94 28.05 6.65
N ARG A 620 14.77 27.44 6.44
CA ARG A 620 14.34 26.91 5.12
C ARG A 620 13.73 27.96 4.19
N GLY A 621 13.78 29.23 4.58
CA GLY A 621 13.14 30.31 3.84
C GLY A 621 11.61 30.21 3.87
N ASP A 622 10.96 30.82 2.89
CA ASP A 622 9.51 30.89 2.86
C ASP A 622 8.88 29.59 2.33
N LEU A 623 8.09 28.94 3.18
CA LEU A 623 7.50 27.63 2.91
C LEU A 623 6.12 27.75 2.26
N ALA A 624 5.92 27.07 1.13
CA ALA A 624 4.62 26.94 0.48
C ALA A 624 3.83 25.72 0.95
N ARG A 625 4.49 24.71 1.53
CA ARG A 625 3.84 23.46 1.97
C ARG A 625 4.53 22.88 3.19
N MET A 626 3.74 22.31 4.09
CA MET A 626 4.17 21.42 5.16
C MET A 626 3.26 20.20 5.20
N SER A 627 3.83 19.03 5.52
CA SER A 627 3.06 17.80 5.66
C SER A 627 3.71 16.81 6.61
N VAL A 628 2.90 16.00 7.28
CA VAL A 628 3.33 14.86 8.08
C VAL A 628 2.34 13.71 7.90
N THR A 629 2.86 12.50 7.75
CA THR A 629 2.07 11.27 7.71
C THR A 629 2.21 10.57 9.06
N VAL A 630 1.08 10.21 9.65
CA VAL A 630 0.99 9.49 10.91
C VAL A 630 0.41 8.11 10.67
N THR A 631 1.18 7.07 10.94
CA THR A 631 0.67 5.69 10.98
C THR A 631 0.08 5.48 12.37
N ALA A 632 -1.23 5.29 12.49
CA ALA A 632 -1.90 5.24 13.79
C ALA A 632 -3.22 4.45 13.75
N PRO A 633 -3.70 3.94 14.91
CA PRO A 633 -4.98 3.26 14.99
C PRO A 633 -6.11 4.20 14.51
N PRO A 634 -7.02 3.75 13.63
CA PRO A 634 -8.13 4.59 13.15
C PRO A 634 -9.05 5.09 14.27
N HIS A 635 -9.26 4.22 15.26
CA HIS A 635 -10.09 4.49 16.43
C HIS A 635 -9.21 4.70 17.66
N MET A 636 -9.36 5.86 18.29
CA MET A 636 -8.57 6.32 19.45
C MET A 636 -9.49 7.11 20.36
N SER A 637 -9.16 7.20 21.65
CA SER A 637 -9.86 8.11 22.55
C SER A 637 -9.61 9.56 22.13
N ALA A 638 -10.54 10.47 22.45
CA ALA A 638 -10.38 11.89 22.15
C ALA A 638 -9.09 12.49 22.76
N PRO A 639 -8.72 12.19 24.03
CA PRO A 639 -7.44 12.61 24.59
C PRO A 639 -6.22 12.09 23.82
N ASP A 640 -6.20 10.80 23.47
CA ASP A 640 -5.06 10.21 22.75
C ASP A 640 -4.91 10.82 21.35
N ARG A 641 -6.03 11.02 20.65
CA ARG A 641 -6.03 11.68 19.34
C ARG A 641 -5.53 13.11 19.42
N LYS A 642 -5.96 13.87 20.43
CA LYS A 642 -5.52 15.25 20.62
C LYS A 642 -4.01 15.30 20.89
N HIS A 643 -3.52 14.44 21.80
CA HIS A 643 -2.10 14.36 22.10
C HIS A 643 -1.26 13.96 20.87
N LEU A 644 -1.74 12.99 20.08
CA LEU A 644 -1.07 12.55 18.86
C LEU A 644 -1.06 13.64 17.78
N LEU A 645 -2.16 14.38 17.62
CA LEU A 645 -2.22 15.53 16.71
C LEU A 645 -1.19 16.60 17.11
N SER A 646 -1.17 17.03 18.38
CA SER A 646 -0.23 18.05 18.83
C SER A 646 1.23 17.59 18.62
N SER A 647 1.52 16.32 18.92
CA SER A 647 2.85 15.73 18.69
C SER A 647 3.21 15.66 17.18
N ALA A 648 2.25 15.34 16.32
CA ALA A 648 2.45 15.31 14.88
C ALA A 648 2.68 16.70 14.28
N LEU A 649 1.96 17.71 14.77
CA LEU A 649 2.17 19.10 14.37
C LEU A 649 3.55 19.61 14.81
N GLU A 650 3.95 19.33 16.05
CA GLU A 650 5.30 19.66 16.51
C GLU A 650 6.38 18.99 15.65
N HIS A 651 6.24 17.69 15.37
CA HIS A 651 7.16 16.96 14.49
C HIS A 651 7.19 17.55 13.07
N MET A 652 6.03 17.95 12.54
CA MET A 652 5.91 18.64 11.25
C MET A 652 6.67 19.97 11.28
N TYR A 653 6.42 20.84 12.26
CA TYR A 653 7.08 22.15 12.31
C TYR A 653 8.61 22.02 12.45
N GLN A 654 9.09 21.12 13.32
CA GLN A 654 10.51 20.83 13.47
C GLN A 654 11.13 20.29 12.18
N GLY A 655 10.45 19.33 11.52
CA GLY A 655 10.89 18.77 10.24
C GLY A 655 11.00 19.79 9.09
N PHE A 656 10.32 20.93 9.24
CA PHE A 656 10.33 22.05 8.30
C PHE A 656 11.13 23.28 8.81
N GLY A 657 11.95 23.10 9.85
CA GLY A 657 12.96 24.08 10.28
C GLY A 657 12.54 25.04 11.39
N TYR A 658 11.36 24.85 11.99
CA TYR A 658 10.95 25.59 13.19
C TYR A 658 11.39 24.84 14.45
N ILE A 659 12.63 25.09 14.88
CA ILE A 659 13.26 24.36 16.01
C ILE A 659 13.11 25.11 17.34
N ASP A 660 13.12 26.45 17.30
CA ASP A 660 13.26 27.29 18.50
C ASP A 660 11.92 27.73 19.13
N GLY A 661 10.80 27.55 18.42
CA GLY A 661 9.47 27.92 18.89
C GLY A 661 8.76 26.77 19.61
N SER A 662 8.16 27.06 20.77
CA SER A 662 7.22 26.14 21.40
C SER A 662 5.82 26.43 20.87
N PRO A 663 5.08 25.45 20.30
CA PRO A 663 3.65 25.63 20.03
C PRO A 663 2.99 25.86 21.39
N ALA A 664 2.58 27.10 21.65
CA ALA A 664 2.14 27.55 22.96
C ALA A 664 1.06 26.61 23.51
N THR A 665 1.41 25.82 24.52
CA THR A 665 0.45 25.00 25.26
C THR A 665 -0.47 25.96 26.00
N ALA A 666 -1.77 25.87 25.74
CA ALA A 666 -2.80 26.57 26.51
C ALA A 666 -2.49 26.44 28.00
N GLN A 667 -2.24 27.57 28.66
CA GLN A 667 -2.18 27.67 30.11
C GLN A 667 -3.45 27.04 30.69
N GLN A 668 -3.28 26.00 31.50
CA GLN A 668 -4.33 25.55 32.42
C GLN A 668 -4.79 26.75 33.26
N PRO A 669 -6.09 26.98 33.44
CA PRO A 669 -6.56 28.04 34.33
C PRO A 669 -6.18 27.72 35.78
N GLY A 670 -5.24 28.50 36.29
CA GLY A 670 -5.01 28.87 37.69
C GLY A 670 -5.35 27.86 38.80
N THR A 671 -4.34 27.12 39.23
CA THR A 671 -4.17 26.77 40.66
C THR A 671 -3.17 27.75 41.30
N GLU A 672 -3.51 29.03 41.34
CA GLU A 672 -2.94 29.95 42.34
C GLU A 672 -3.80 29.90 43.60
N ILE A 673 -3.57 28.85 44.42
CA ILE A 673 -3.86 28.93 45.85
C ILE A 673 -2.58 28.52 46.59
N SER A 674 -2.13 29.43 47.46
CA SER A 674 -1.17 29.21 48.55
C SER A 674 0.32 29.34 48.21
N ARG A 675 0.79 30.59 48.10
CA ARG A 675 2.11 30.95 48.68
C ARG A 675 2.27 32.40 49.17
N ALA A 676 1.17 33.13 49.35
CA ALA A 676 1.17 34.47 49.95
C ALA A 676 0.20 34.57 51.15
N ALA A 677 0.28 33.62 52.09
CA ALA A 677 -0.44 33.70 53.37
C ALA A 677 0.39 33.07 54.51
N ARG A 678 1.67 33.43 54.60
CA ARG A 678 2.52 33.19 55.79
C ARG A 678 3.59 34.28 55.88
N LYS A 679 3.16 35.52 56.10
CA LYS A 679 3.98 36.63 56.64
C LYS A 679 3.11 37.88 56.76
N THR A 680 2.22 37.90 57.75
CA THR A 680 1.73 39.11 58.44
C THR A 680 0.60 38.71 59.38
N HIS A 681 0.93 38.31 60.61
CA HIS A 681 0.26 38.87 61.78
C HIS A 681 1.05 38.58 63.06
N ARG A 682 1.42 39.68 63.71
CA ARG A 682 1.52 39.89 65.16
C ARG A 682 2.69 39.21 65.90
N SER A 683 3.73 40.00 66.12
CA SER A 683 4.29 40.20 67.46
C SER A 683 4.14 41.67 67.86
N SER A 684 3.08 41.98 68.61
CA SER A 684 3.07 43.04 69.61
C SER A 684 2.39 42.47 70.85
N SER A 685 3.19 42.04 71.83
CA SER A 685 2.94 42.12 73.28
C SER A 685 3.72 41.03 74.03
N ALA A 686 4.50 41.50 75.01
CA ALA A 686 5.31 40.78 76.01
C ALA A 686 6.68 40.28 75.55
#